data_AF-A0A9R1QGZ6-F1
#
_entry.id   AF-A0A9R1QGZ6-F1
#
_cell.length_a   1.000
_cell.length_b   1.000
_cell.length_c   1.000
_cell.angle_alpha   90.00
_cell.angle_beta   90.00
_cell.angle_gamma   90.00
#
_symmetry.space_group_name_H-M   'P 1'
#
loop_
_entity.id
_entity.type
_entity.pdbx_description
1 polymer ?
#
loop_
_entity_poly.entity_id
_entity_poly.type
_entity_poly.pdbx_seq_one_letter_code
_entity_poly.pdbx_strand_id
1 'polypeptide(L)'
;MRREAAAVKIQKNVRRHKARESYLLLQAATVTLQTGLRAMSARKEFRFRKETKAAVHIQARWRCHRDYSHYKNMQRAVLTYQCAWRQRLARRELRNLKMAARETGALKEAKDKLEKRVEELTWRLGLEKRLRTDLEEAKTQEIAKLQETLHDLQLQVEEAKTMATKEREAARKAIEEAPPVIKETPVLVEDTEKVNSLTAEVDQLKALLQTERQARETAKKEHAEAERRNEELMKKFEGAEKKIEQLQDTAQRLEEKATNMESENKVLRQQAVAISPTAKALAAYPKSPFQDVTPISLNLKELEAEEKPQKSLNEKQQENQDLLIKCVSQDLGFSSGRAIAACVIYRCLLHWRSFEVERTGVFDRIIQTIGSAIEVQDNNDKLAYWLSNSSTLLLLLQRTLKTTGAAGLTPQRRRSTAASFGRVFSGIRASPQSAARPFLGSRLIGGLGDLRQVEAKYPALLFKQQLTAFLEKIYGMIRDNLKKEISPLLGLCIQAPRTSRASLIKGSRSQANALAQQTLIAHWQSIVKILTNYLNVLKANYVPSFLISKVFTQIFSFINVQLFNSLLLRRECCSFSNGEYVKAGLAELEQWCIYATEEYAGSSWEELKHIRQAVGFLVIHQKPKKTLKEITNDLCPVLSIQQLYRISTMYWDDKYGTHTVSSEVISSMRIMMTEDSNNAVSSSFLLDDDSSIPFSVDDISKSMTEIEVTDVDMPPLIRENSGFTFLHQRKD
;
A
#
# COMPACT_ATOMS: atom_id res chain seq x y z
N MET A 1 -32.55 95.64 -61.25
CA MET A 1 -31.33 95.80 -60.43
C MET A 1 -31.59 95.90 -58.91
N ARG A 2 -32.02 97.04 -58.32
CA ARG A 2 -32.15 97.14 -56.83
C ARG A 2 -33.25 96.25 -56.20
N ARG A 3 -34.40 96.11 -56.86
CA ARG A 3 -35.52 95.26 -56.38
C ARG A 3 -35.18 93.77 -56.42
N GLU A 4 -34.48 93.32 -57.46
CA GLU A 4 -34.04 91.92 -57.60
C GLU A 4 -33.01 91.54 -56.54
N ALA A 5 -32.03 92.41 -56.27
CA ALA A 5 -31.04 92.16 -55.22
C ALA A 5 -31.70 92.05 -53.82
N ALA A 6 -32.70 92.88 -53.54
CA ALA A 6 -33.48 92.79 -52.30
C ALA A 6 -34.30 91.49 -52.24
N ALA A 7 -34.96 91.10 -53.33
CA ALA A 7 -35.72 89.86 -53.42
C ALA A 7 -34.82 88.63 -53.20
N VAL A 8 -33.63 88.59 -53.81
CA VAL A 8 -32.65 87.50 -53.61
C VAL A 8 -32.18 87.43 -52.16
N LYS A 9 -31.94 88.58 -51.50
CA LYS A 9 -31.53 88.62 -50.09
C LYS A 9 -32.63 88.08 -49.16
N ILE A 10 -33.89 88.45 -49.41
CA ILE A 10 -35.04 87.94 -48.67
C ILE A 10 -35.20 86.43 -48.90
N GLN A 11 -35.16 85.98 -50.15
CA GLN A 11 -35.27 84.55 -50.50
C GLN A 11 -34.15 83.71 -49.86
N LYS A 12 -32.89 84.21 -49.87
CA LYS A 12 -31.77 83.54 -49.20
C LYS A 12 -32.02 83.39 -47.69
N ASN A 13 -32.47 84.45 -47.03
CA ASN A 13 -32.73 84.42 -45.58
C ASN A 13 -33.90 83.51 -45.22
N VAL A 14 -34.99 83.52 -46.01
CA VAL A 14 -36.14 82.62 -45.82
C VAL A 14 -35.73 81.16 -46.02
N ARG A 15 -34.96 80.84 -47.08
CA ARG A 15 -34.45 79.48 -47.31
C ARG A 15 -33.54 79.03 -46.17
N ARG A 16 -32.66 79.90 -45.68
CA ARG A 16 -31.80 79.62 -44.52
C ARG A 16 -32.61 79.37 -43.25
N HIS A 17 -33.64 80.17 -43.01
CA HIS A 17 -34.52 80.02 -41.85
C HIS A 17 -35.24 78.67 -41.87
N LYS A 18 -35.88 78.32 -43.00
CA LYS A 18 -36.55 77.02 -43.18
C LYS A 18 -35.58 75.84 -42.99
N ALA A 19 -34.39 75.90 -43.59
CA ALA A 19 -33.39 74.84 -43.43
C ALA A 19 -32.91 74.69 -41.98
N ARG A 20 -32.72 75.81 -41.26
CA ARG A 20 -32.36 75.80 -39.85
C ARG A 20 -33.47 75.21 -38.98
N GLU A 21 -34.72 75.57 -39.25
CA GLU A 21 -35.89 75.04 -38.54
C GLU A 21 -36.02 73.53 -38.73
N SER A 22 -35.90 73.03 -39.97
CA SER A 22 -35.91 71.59 -40.25
C SER A 22 -34.75 70.86 -39.57
N TYR A 23 -33.55 71.45 -39.55
CA TYR A 23 -32.40 70.86 -38.84
C TYR A 23 -32.64 70.78 -37.33
N LEU A 24 -33.15 71.85 -36.70
CA LEU A 24 -33.44 71.87 -35.27
C LEU A 24 -34.52 70.87 -34.89
N LEU A 25 -35.56 70.71 -35.73
CA LEU A 25 -36.59 69.69 -35.53
C LEU A 25 -36.00 68.27 -35.59
N LEU A 26 -35.17 67.99 -36.60
CA LEU A 26 -34.51 66.69 -36.75
C LEU A 26 -33.55 66.41 -35.58
N GLN A 27 -32.81 67.42 -35.13
CA GLN A 27 -31.92 67.32 -33.98
C GLN A 27 -32.73 67.00 -32.70
N ALA A 28 -33.83 67.71 -32.45
CA ALA A 28 -34.69 67.49 -31.29
C ALA A 28 -35.33 66.08 -31.31
N ALA A 29 -35.80 65.62 -32.47
CA ALA A 29 -36.32 64.27 -32.65
C ALA A 29 -35.24 63.20 -32.39
N THR A 30 -34.04 63.41 -32.95
CA THR A 30 -32.90 62.49 -32.76
C THR A 30 -32.48 62.41 -31.30
N VAL A 31 -32.37 63.53 -30.60
CA VAL A 31 -32.05 63.56 -29.16
C VAL A 31 -33.12 62.86 -28.34
N THR A 32 -34.40 63.07 -28.66
CA THR A 32 -35.51 62.37 -27.99
C THR A 32 -35.43 60.84 -28.19
N LEU A 33 -35.15 60.39 -29.40
CA LEU A 33 -35.01 58.96 -29.69
C LEU A 33 -33.77 58.35 -29.03
N GLN A 34 -32.62 59.03 -29.07
CA GLN A 34 -31.38 58.58 -28.42
C GLN A 34 -31.53 58.52 -26.90
N THR A 35 -32.18 59.50 -26.28
CA THR A 35 -32.43 59.49 -24.83
C THR A 35 -33.37 58.34 -24.44
N GLY A 36 -34.41 58.08 -25.23
CA GLY A 36 -35.30 56.93 -25.05
C GLY A 36 -34.55 55.58 -25.13
N LEU A 37 -33.73 55.38 -26.18
CA LEU A 37 -32.94 54.16 -26.34
C LEU A 37 -31.93 53.95 -25.19
N ARG A 38 -31.22 55.02 -24.80
CA ARG A 38 -30.28 54.97 -23.66
C ARG A 38 -31.00 54.62 -22.35
N ALA A 39 -32.16 55.22 -22.10
CA ALA A 39 -32.97 54.93 -20.92
C ALA A 39 -33.48 53.47 -20.92
N MET A 40 -33.93 52.96 -22.06
CA MET A 40 -34.34 51.55 -22.17
C MET A 40 -33.19 50.58 -21.91
N SER A 41 -32.01 50.83 -22.48
CA SER A 41 -30.81 50.02 -22.24
C SER A 41 -30.42 50.03 -20.76
N ALA A 42 -30.40 51.20 -20.12
CA ALA A 42 -30.10 51.33 -18.70
C ALA A 42 -31.11 50.58 -17.81
N ARG A 43 -32.41 50.64 -18.14
CA ARG A 43 -33.46 49.92 -17.40
C ARG A 43 -33.35 48.39 -17.58
N LYS A 44 -33.00 47.92 -18.78
CA LYS A 44 -32.79 46.49 -19.04
C LYS A 44 -31.60 45.96 -18.23
N GLU A 45 -30.49 46.68 -18.25
CA GLU A 45 -29.30 46.36 -17.46
C GLU A 45 -29.58 46.36 -15.96
N PHE A 46 -30.32 47.36 -15.46
CA PHE A 46 -30.72 47.42 -14.05
C PHE A 46 -31.60 46.23 -13.63
N ARG A 47 -32.58 45.85 -14.46
CA ARG A 47 -33.42 44.66 -14.20
C ARG A 47 -32.60 43.39 -14.15
N PHE A 48 -31.72 43.19 -15.13
CA PHE A 48 -30.81 42.03 -15.17
C PHE A 48 -29.98 41.96 -13.89
N ARG A 49 -29.34 43.06 -13.47
CA ARG A 49 -28.57 43.10 -12.21
C ARG A 49 -29.41 42.78 -10.98
N LYS A 50 -30.66 43.26 -10.92
CA LYS A 50 -31.59 42.97 -9.81
C LYS A 50 -31.97 41.49 -9.78
N GLU A 51 -32.27 40.90 -10.92
CA GLU A 51 -32.57 39.47 -11.08
C GLU A 51 -31.37 38.61 -10.72
N THR A 52 -30.18 38.92 -11.23
CA THR A 52 -28.94 38.21 -10.90
C THR A 52 -28.65 38.30 -9.41
N LYS A 53 -28.80 39.47 -8.78
CA LYS A 53 -28.60 39.62 -7.33
C LYS A 53 -29.58 38.76 -6.52
N ALA A 54 -30.85 38.75 -6.90
CA ALA A 54 -31.85 37.90 -6.27
C ALA A 54 -31.53 36.40 -6.45
N ALA A 55 -31.16 35.99 -7.66
CA ALA A 55 -30.75 34.62 -7.96
C ALA A 55 -29.52 34.20 -7.15
N VAL A 56 -28.50 35.04 -7.05
CA VAL A 56 -27.30 34.78 -6.23
C VAL A 56 -27.67 34.61 -4.75
N HIS A 57 -28.57 35.43 -4.20
CA HIS A 57 -29.03 35.27 -2.82
C HIS A 57 -29.76 33.95 -2.59
N ILE A 58 -30.66 33.56 -3.51
CA ILE A 58 -31.40 32.30 -3.42
C ILE A 58 -30.43 31.11 -3.54
N GLN A 59 -29.54 31.13 -4.53
CA GLN A 59 -28.55 30.08 -4.77
C GLN A 59 -27.59 29.94 -3.59
N ALA A 60 -27.10 31.05 -3.04
CA ALA A 60 -26.22 31.04 -1.87
C ALA A 60 -26.92 30.40 -0.66
N ARG A 61 -28.19 30.75 -0.42
CA ARG A 61 -28.96 30.19 0.70
C ARG A 61 -29.27 28.71 0.51
N TRP A 62 -29.57 28.28 -0.72
CA TRP A 62 -29.76 26.87 -1.04
C TRP A 62 -28.48 26.06 -0.88
N ARG A 63 -27.34 26.53 -1.40
CA ARG A 63 -26.03 25.87 -1.25
C ARG A 63 -25.68 25.72 0.23
N CYS A 64 -25.82 26.80 1.01
CA CYS A 64 -25.64 26.77 2.46
C CYS A 64 -26.54 25.74 3.15
N HIS A 65 -27.84 25.70 2.81
CA HIS A 65 -28.77 24.73 3.38
C HIS A 65 -28.40 23.28 3.02
N ARG A 66 -28.06 23.02 1.75
CA ARG A 66 -27.65 21.69 1.27
C ARG A 66 -26.44 21.19 2.05
N ASP A 67 -25.39 22.02 2.15
CA ASP A 67 -24.14 21.62 2.78
C ASP A 67 -24.31 21.48 4.31
N TYR A 68 -25.12 22.35 4.95
CA TYR A 68 -25.49 22.21 6.35
C TYR A 68 -26.30 20.94 6.63
N SER A 69 -27.26 20.62 5.77
CA SER A 69 -28.07 19.40 5.88
C SER A 69 -27.21 18.14 5.75
N HIS A 70 -26.29 18.13 4.77
CA HIS A 70 -25.32 17.05 4.61
C HIS A 70 -24.42 16.88 5.85
N TYR A 71 -23.86 17.98 6.37
CA TYR A 71 -23.08 17.96 7.61
C TYR A 71 -23.87 17.40 8.79
N LYS A 72 -25.13 17.84 8.98
CA LYS A 72 -25.99 17.33 10.06
C LYS A 72 -26.32 15.85 9.91
N ASN A 73 -26.56 15.38 8.69
CA ASN A 73 -26.81 13.96 8.43
C ASN A 73 -25.56 13.12 8.70
N MET A 74 -24.39 13.57 8.27
CA MET A 74 -23.11 12.92 8.56
C MET A 74 -22.86 12.86 10.07
N GLN A 75 -23.05 13.98 10.79
CA GLN A 75 -22.90 14.03 12.24
C GLN A 75 -23.83 13.03 12.94
N ARG A 76 -25.09 12.92 12.52
CA ARG A 76 -26.04 11.91 13.05
C ARG A 76 -25.58 10.49 12.76
N ALA A 77 -25.16 10.20 11.53
CA ALA A 77 -24.66 8.88 11.16
C ALA A 77 -23.45 8.47 12.01
N VAL A 78 -22.47 9.37 12.17
CA VAL A 78 -21.28 9.14 13.02
C VAL A 78 -21.69 8.86 14.46
N LEU A 79 -22.57 9.66 15.05
CA LEU A 79 -23.05 9.42 16.42
C LEU A 79 -23.74 8.07 16.55
N THR A 80 -24.58 7.68 15.59
CA THR A 80 -25.22 6.36 15.57
C THR A 80 -24.21 5.23 15.50
N TYR A 81 -23.19 5.32 14.62
CA TYR A 81 -22.13 4.33 14.53
C TYR A 81 -21.31 4.25 15.81
N GLN A 82 -20.94 5.39 16.41
CA GLN A 82 -20.21 5.42 17.67
C GLN A 82 -21.03 4.81 18.81
N CYS A 83 -22.32 5.11 18.90
CA CYS A 83 -23.22 4.51 19.89
C CYS A 83 -23.35 2.99 19.69
N ALA A 84 -23.54 2.53 18.46
CA ALA A 84 -23.60 1.11 18.13
C ALA A 84 -22.28 0.38 18.47
N TRP A 85 -21.14 1.03 18.21
CA TRP A 85 -19.83 0.50 18.55
C TRP A 85 -19.61 0.39 20.06
N ARG A 86 -19.92 1.45 20.83
CA ARG A 86 -19.88 1.43 22.30
C ARG A 86 -20.77 0.33 22.86
N GLN A 87 -21.99 0.17 22.33
CA GLN A 87 -22.89 -0.92 22.72
C GLN A 87 -22.29 -2.30 22.40
N ARG A 88 -21.66 -2.47 21.24
CA ARG A 88 -21.02 -3.73 20.85
C ARG A 88 -19.85 -4.10 21.76
N LEU A 89 -19.03 -3.13 22.15
CA LEU A 89 -17.93 -3.32 23.09
C LEU A 89 -18.45 -3.71 24.48
N ALA A 90 -19.42 -2.98 25.02
CA ALA A 90 -20.03 -3.32 26.31
C ALA A 90 -20.65 -4.72 26.31
N ARG A 91 -21.33 -5.12 25.21
CA ARG A 91 -21.86 -6.49 25.05
C ARG A 91 -20.78 -7.55 24.93
N ARG A 92 -19.59 -7.23 24.40
CA ARG A 92 -18.44 -8.16 24.35
C ARG A 92 -17.85 -8.32 25.74
N GLU A 93 -17.61 -7.23 26.44
CA GLU A 93 -17.09 -7.23 27.80
C GLU A 93 -18.01 -8.00 28.76
N LEU A 94 -19.32 -7.76 28.70
CA LEU A 94 -20.29 -8.54 29.48
C LEU A 94 -20.24 -10.04 29.18
N ARG A 95 -20.03 -10.44 27.92
CA ARG A 95 -19.89 -11.85 27.56
C ARG A 95 -18.60 -12.45 28.15
N ASN A 96 -17.50 -11.72 28.09
CA ASN A 96 -16.22 -12.16 28.67
C ASN A 96 -16.34 -12.33 30.19
N LEU A 97 -16.93 -11.35 30.90
CA LEU A 97 -17.17 -11.43 32.34
C LEU A 97 -18.07 -12.62 32.70
N LYS A 98 -19.11 -12.90 31.90
CA LYS A 98 -19.96 -14.09 32.11
C LYS A 98 -19.22 -15.41 31.89
N MET A 99 -18.31 -15.48 30.92
CA MET A 99 -17.49 -16.68 30.69
C MET A 99 -16.50 -16.89 31.83
N ALA A 100 -15.78 -15.84 32.25
CA ALA A 100 -14.86 -15.90 33.38
C ALA A 100 -15.58 -16.34 34.67
N ALA A 101 -16.77 -15.81 34.95
CA ALA A 101 -17.58 -16.23 36.09
C ALA A 101 -17.96 -17.73 36.01
N ARG A 102 -18.32 -18.24 34.83
CA ARG A 102 -18.62 -19.68 34.63
C ARG A 102 -17.39 -20.56 34.83
N GLU A 103 -16.23 -20.15 34.32
CA GLU A 103 -14.96 -20.88 34.51
C GLU A 103 -14.56 -20.93 35.98
N THR A 104 -14.70 -19.83 36.72
CA THR A 104 -14.45 -19.83 38.17
C THR A 104 -15.41 -20.75 38.94
N GLY A 105 -16.68 -20.83 38.53
CA GLY A 105 -17.64 -21.78 39.09
C GLY A 105 -17.26 -23.24 38.80
N ALA A 106 -16.90 -23.54 37.54
CA ALA A 106 -16.47 -24.88 37.14
C ALA A 106 -15.18 -25.32 37.86
N LEU A 107 -14.22 -24.40 38.07
CA LEU A 107 -13.01 -24.67 38.85
C LEU A 107 -13.32 -24.94 40.32
N LYS A 108 -14.26 -24.21 40.92
CA LYS A 108 -14.71 -24.45 42.30
C LYS A 108 -15.35 -25.83 42.44
N GLU A 109 -16.26 -26.20 41.54
CA GLU A 109 -16.88 -27.54 41.55
C GLU A 109 -15.87 -28.67 41.36
N ALA A 110 -14.87 -28.48 40.49
CA ALA A 110 -13.79 -29.45 40.29
C ALA A 110 -12.93 -29.60 41.54
N LYS A 111 -12.58 -28.49 42.21
CA LYS A 111 -11.85 -28.48 43.48
C LYS A 111 -12.62 -29.21 44.57
N ASP A 112 -13.91 -28.90 44.75
CA ASP A 112 -14.76 -29.52 45.77
C ASP A 112 -14.89 -31.04 45.55
N LYS A 113 -14.96 -31.50 44.29
CA LYS A 113 -14.94 -32.93 43.95
C LYS A 113 -13.61 -33.60 44.26
N LEU A 114 -12.50 -32.90 44.01
CA LEU A 114 -11.17 -33.42 44.26
C LEU A 114 -10.91 -33.53 45.77
N GLU A 115 -11.32 -32.53 46.55
CA GLU A 115 -11.26 -32.53 48.01
C GLU A 115 -12.01 -33.73 48.60
N LYS A 116 -13.25 -33.97 48.16
CA LYS A 116 -14.03 -35.15 48.59
C LYS A 116 -13.33 -36.47 48.26
N ARG A 117 -12.70 -36.58 47.09
CA ARG A 117 -11.93 -37.79 46.74
C ARG A 117 -10.69 -37.96 47.60
N VAL A 118 -10.00 -36.87 47.92
CA VAL A 118 -8.83 -36.91 48.80
C VAL A 118 -9.26 -37.33 50.20
N GLU A 119 -10.36 -36.80 50.73
CA GLU A 119 -10.92 -37.21 52.02
C GLU A 119 -11.29 -38.70 52.03
N GLU A 120 -11.97 -39.18 50.99
CA GLU A 120 -12.33 -40.60 50.84
C GLU A 120 -11.10 -41.51 50.76
N LEU A 121 -10.10 -41.15 49.94
CA LEU A 121 -8.87 -41.91 49.80
C LEU A 121 -8.04 -41.91 51.09
N THR A 122 -8.01 -40.78 51.80
CA THR A 122 -7.32 -40.66 53.10
C THR A 122 -7.99 -41.55 54.13
N TRP A 123 -9.33 -41.60 54.15
CA TRP A 123 -10.10 -42.49 55.01
C TRP A 123 -9.86 -43.97 54.68
N ARG A 124 -9.88 -44.35 53.39
CA ARG A 124 -9.59 -45.73 52.94
C ARG A 124 -8.18 -46.16 53.31
N LEU A 125 -7.19 -45.30 53.09
CA LEU A 125 -5.80 -45.59 53.47
C LEU A 125 -5.66 -45.77 54.99
N GLY A 126 -6.34 -44.94 55.79
CA GLY A 126 -6.35 -45.09 57.25
C GLY A 126 -7.05 -46.36 57.72
N LEU A 127 -8.07 -46.83 57.00
CA LEU A 127 -8.71 -48.12 57.26
C LEU A 127 -7.79 -49.29 56.90
N GLU A 128 -7.17 -49.25 55.71
CA GLU A 128 -6.26 -50.30 55.26
C GLU A 128 -5.05 -50.43 56.18
N LYS A 129 -4.47 -49.30 56.63
CA LYS A 129 -3.38 -49.32 57.62
C LYS A 129 -3.77 -50.03 58.92
N ARG A 130 -4.98 -49.77 59.44
CA ARG A 130 -5.52 -50.45 60.63
C ARG A 130 -5.69 -51.95 60.39
N LEU A 131 -6.26 -52.33 59.24
CA LEU A 131 -6.40 -53.75 58.89
C LEU A 131 -5.05 -54.46 58.77
N ARG A 132 -4.02 -53.78 58.23
CA ARG A 132 -2.65 -54.34 58.17
C ARG A 132 -2.04 -54.52 59.55
N THR A 133 -2.19 -53.54 60.45
CA THR A 133 -1.69 -53.68 61.83
C THR A 133 -2.39 -54.82 62.56
N ASP A 134 -3.72 -54.92 62.43
CA ASP A 134 -4.50 -55.99 63.05
C ASP A 134 -4.09 -57.38 62.51
N LEU A 135 -3.79 -57.49 61.20
CA LEU A 135 -3.30 -58.72 60.57
C LEU A 135 -1.88 -59.09 61.02
N GLU A 136 -0.99 -58.12 61.18
CA GLU A 136 0.36 -58.36 61.72
C GLU A 136 0.29 -58.82 63.18
N GLU A 137 -0.54 -58.19 64.00
CA GLU A 137 -0.82 -58.63 65.36
C GLU A 137 -1.38 -60.06 65.40
N ALA A 138 -2.35 -60.40 64.55
CA ALA A 138 -2.88 -61.75 64.46
C ALA A 138 -1.82 -62.79 64.05
N LYS A 139 -0.95 -62.47 63.08
CA LYS A 139 0.15 -63.34 62.66
C LYS A 139 1.18 -63.54 63.77
N THR A 140 1.54 -62.50 64.51
CA THR A 140 2.49 -62.63 65.63
C THR A 140 1.91 -63.50 66.75
N GLN A 141 0.60 -63.41 67.01
CA GLN A 141 -0.10 -64.28 67.96
C GLN A 141 -0.14 -65.75 67.48
N GLU A 142 -0.38 -66.03 66.20
CA GLU A 142 -0.32 -67.40 65.65
C GLU A 142 1.09 -67.98 65.70
N ILE A 143 2.11 -67.19 65.35
CA ILE A 143 3.51 -67.65 65.39
C ILE A 143 3.90 -68.02 66.82
N ALA A 144 3.49 -67.23 67.82
CA ALA A 144 3.74 -67.55 69.23
C ALA A 144 3.10 -68.90 69.62
N LYS A 145 1.84 -69.15 69.20
CA LYS A 145 1.17 -70.44 69.44
C LYS A 145 1.87 -71.61 68.74
N LEU A 146 2.29 -71.43 67.48
CA LEU A 146 3.00 -72.47 66.74
C LEU A 146 4.37 -72.79 67.35
N GLN A 147 5.10 -71.76 67.81
CA GLN A 147 6.36 -71.94 68.53
C GLN A 147 6.17 -72.72 69.85
N GLU A 148 5.10 -72.44 70.58
CA GLU A 148 4.73 -73.18 71.79
C GLU A 148 4.45 -74.65 71.47
N THR A 149 3.61 -74.95 70.47
CA THR A 149 3.32 -76.33 70.06
C THR A 149 4.54 -77.10 69.55
N LEU A 150 5.45 -76.43 68.84
CA LEU A 150 6.70 -77.04 68.36
C LEU A 150 7.63 -77.39 69.52
N HIS A 151 7.69 -76.54 70.55
CA HIS A 151 8.50 -76.80 71.74
C HIS A 151 7.97 -78.03 72.50
N ASP A 152 6.65 -78.12 72.67
CA ASP A 152 5.99 -79.27 73.30
C ASP A 152 6.24 -80.56 72.51
N LEU A 153 6.16 -80.52 71.17
CA LEU A 153 6.46 -81.69 70.33
C LEU A 153 7.95 -82.10 70.39
N GLN A 154 8.87 -81.14 70.43
CA GLN A 154 10.30 -81.45 70.57
C GLN A 154 10.60 -82.16 71.90
N LEU A 155 9.94 -81.74 72.98
CA LEU A 155 10.04 -82.40 74.28
C LEU A 155 9.55 -83.86 74.19
N GLN A 156 8.38 -84.09 73.56
CA GLN A 156 7.83 -85.44 73.37
C GLN A 156 8.72 -86.35 72.48
N VAL A 157 9.37 -85.79 71.45
CA VAL A 157 10.28 -86.55 70.58
C VAL A 157 11.55 -86.98 71.30
N GLU A 158 12.14 -86.11 72.13
CA GLU A 158 13.31 -86.48 72.93
C GLU A 158 12.96 -87.52 73.99
N GLU A 159 11.78 -87.42 74.62
CA GLU A 159 11.24 -88.47 75.50
C GLU A 159 11.08 -89.81 74.75
N ALA A 160 10.48 -89.81 73.56
CA ALA A 160 10.28 -91.02 72.75
C ALA A 160 11.61 -91.65 72.25
N LYS A 161 12.62 -90.85 71.90
CA LYS A 161 13.95 -91.36 71.48
C LYS A 161 14.67 -92.11 72.60
N THR A 162 14.56 -91.65 73.85
CA THR A 162 15.18 -92.35 74.99
C THR A 162 14.50 -93.68 75.32
N MET A 163 13.22 -93.83 74.96
CA MET A 163 12.48 -95.08 75.10
C MET A 163 12.84 -96.09 73.99
N ALA A 164 13.02 -95.63 72.74
CA ALA A 164 13.37 -96.49 71.60
C ALA A 164 14.80 -97.06 71.64
N THR A 165 15.77 -96.40 72.30
CA THR A 165 17.13 -96.94 72.47
C THR A 165 17.18 -98.11 73.45
N LYS A 166 16.29 -98.14 74.45
CA LYS A 166 16.17 -99.24 75.42
C LYS A 166 15.54 -100.49 74.81
N GLU A 167 14.60 -100.35 73.88
CA GLU A 167 14.01 -101.50 73.16
C GLU A 167 14.98 -102.14 72.14
N ARG A 168 15.92 -101.37 71.58
CA ARG A 168 16.91 -101.86 70.58
C ARG A 168 17.97 -102.83 71.13
N GLU A 169 18.28 -102.80 72.42
CA GLU A 169 19.23 -103.76 73.02
C GLU A 169 18.58 -105.12 73.33
N ALA A 170 17.28 -105.14 73.66
CA ALA A 170 16.51 -106.36 73.92
C ALA A 170 16.20 -107.15 72.63
N ALA A 171 16.11 -106.47 71.48
CA ALA A 171 15.83 -107.06 70.17
C ALA A 171 17.06 -107.66 69.46
N ARG A 172 18.28 -107.56 70.01
CA ARG A 172 19.50 -108.15 69.41
C ARG A 172 19.66 -109.66 69.67
N LYS A 173 18.73 -110.29 70.42
CA LYS A 173 18.80 -111.69 70.85
C LYS A 173 17.76 -112.63 70.21
N ALA A 174 16.92 -112.13 69.32
CA ALA A 174 15.96 -112.95 68.59
C ALA A 174 15.72 -112.30 67.23
N ILE A 175 15.75 -113.12 66.17
CA ILE A 175 15.42 -112.79 64.76
C ILE A 175 16.66 -112.58 63.86
N GLU A 176 17.45 -113.65 63.70
CA GLU A 176 17.80 -114.19 62.39
C GLU A 176 16.58 -115.02 61.93
N GLU A 177 16.22 -114.97 60.64
CA GLU A 177 14.99 -115.50 60.02
C GLU A 177 13.75 -114.59 59.98
N ALA A 178 13.88 -113.59 59.09
CA ALA A 178 13.00 -113.36 57.92
C ALA A 178 11.55 -112.81 58.08
N PRO A 179 11.07 -112.04 57.07
CA PRO A 179 10.65 -110.65 57.30
C PRO A 179 9.29 -110.32 56.57
N PRO A 180 8.96 -109.08 56.15
CA PRO A 180 7.85 -108.30 56.74
C PRO A 180 6.84 -107.75 55.71
N VAL A 181 5.71 -107.18 56.17
CA VAL A 181 4.83 -106.33 55.34
C VAL A 181 4.34 -105.13 56.17
N ILE A 182 4.55 -103.94 55.62
CA ILE A 182 4.35 -102.60 56.21
C ILE A 182 2.91 -102.12 56.04
N LYS A 183 2.35 -101.46 57.06
CA LYS A 183 1.28 -100.46 56.95
C LYS A 183 1.35 -99.51 58.14
N GLU A 184 1.53 -98.21 57.88
CA GLU A 184 0.92 -97.16 58.71
C GLU A 184 0.55 -95.94 57.87
N THR A 185 -0.52 -95.31 58.36
CA THR A 185 -1.36 -94.24 57.84
C THR A 185 -1.17 -92.98 58.71
N PRO A 186 -1.73 -91.82 58.36
CA PRO A 186 -1.04 -90.52 58.31
C PRO A 186 -1.40 -89.58 59.48
N VAL A 187 -0.74 -88.41 59.51
CA VAL A 187 -1.28 -87.19 60.14
C VAL A 187 -1.15 -86.00 59.18
N LEU A 188 -2.29 -85.36 58.95
CA LEU A 188 -2.52 -84.09 58.23
C LEU A 188 -2.27 -82.90 59.15
N VAL A 189 -1.70 -81.81 58.62
CA VAL A 189 -2.05 -80.43 59.03
C VAL A 189 -2.06 -79.54 57.78
N GLU A 190 -3.12 -78.73 57.71
CA GLU A 190 -3.53 -77.77 56.69
C GLU A 190 -2.56 -76.59 56.58
N ASP A 191 -2.07 -76.32 55.37
CA ASP A 191 -1.33 -75.07 55.04
C ASP A 191 -1.57 -74.66 53.56
N THR A 192 -2.75 -74.97 53.02
CA THR A 192 -3.05 -74.77 51.59
C THR A 192 -3.76 -73.46 51.29
N GLU A 193 -4.58 -72.91 52.20
CA GLU A 193 -5.41 -71.73 51.87
C GLU A 193 -4.67 -70.39 52.03
N LYS A 194 -3.78 -70.26 53.03
CA LYS A 194 -2.94 -69.07 53.23
C LYS A 194 -1.89 -68.91 52.14
N VAL A 195 -1.32 -70.04 51.68
CA VAL A 195 -0.41 -70.10 50.53
C VAL A 195 -1.13 -69.64 49.27
N ASN A 196 -2.37 -70.08 49.03
CA ASN A 196 -3.12 -69.69 47.83
C ASN A 196 -3.47 -68.20 47.79
N SER A 197 -3.82 -67.58 48.93
CA SER A 197 -4.09 -66.13 49.01
C SER A 197 -2.85 -65.28 48.74
N LEU A 198 -1.72 -65.60 49.38
CA LEU A 198 -0.45 -64.90 49.16
C LEU A 198 0.08 -65.13 47.75
N THR A 199 -0.15 -66.30 47.17
CA THR A 199 0.20 -66.58 45.76
C THR A 199 -0.61 -65.71 44.81
N ALA A 200 -1.91 -65.51 45.06
CA ALA A 200 -2.77 -64.68 44.21
C ALA A 200 -2.39 -63.19 44.25
N GLU A 201 -2.05 -62.65 45.43
CA GLU A 201 -1.66 -61.24 45.57
C GLU A 201 -0.28 -60.97 44.94
N VAL A 202 0.66 -61.91 45.08
CA VAL A 202 1.95 -61.89 44.39
C VAL A 202 1.76 -61.96 42.87
N ASP A 203 0.83 -62.76 42.37
CA ASP A 203 0.57 -62.86 40.94
C ASP A 203 -0.13 -61.61 40.38
N GLN A 204 -0.98 -60.95 41.16
CA GLN A 204 -1.59 -59.66 40.78
C GLN A 204 -0.55 -58.54 40.72
N LEU A 205 0.38 -58.47 41.68
CA LEU A 205 1.48 -57.51 41.67
C LEU A 205 2.48 -57.78 40.52
N LYS A 206 2.76 -59.05 40.21
CA LYS A 206 3.56 -59.44 39.04
C LYS A 206 2.88 -58.99 37.75
N ALA A 207 1.55 -59.13 37.63
CA ALA A 207 0.82 -58.69 36.45
C ALA A 207 0.88 -57.17 36.26
N LEU A 208 0.70 -56.38 37.32
CA LEU A 208 0.83 -54.92 37.25
C LEU A 208 2.25 -54.49 36.88
N LEU A 209 3.27 -55.11 37.49
CA LEU A 209 4.67 -54.86 37.14
C LEU A 209 4.96 -55.18 35.66
N GLN A 210 4.38 -56.26 35.13
CA GLN A 210 4.51 -56.64 33.72
C GLN A 210 3.89 -55.58 32.79
N THR A 211 2.71 -55.06 33.14
CA THR A 211 2.02 -54.02 32.33
C THR A 211 2.78 -52.70 32.32
N GLU A 212 3.29 -52.24 33.45
CA GLU A 212 4.14 -51.04 33.54
C GLU A 212 5.45 -51.20 32.76
N ARG A 213 6.07 -52.39 32.82
CA ARG A 213 7.26 -52.70 32.01
C ARG A 213 6.97 -52.62 30.51
N GLN A 214 5.83 -53.16 30.07
CA GLN A 214 5.41 -53.10 28.66
C GLN A 214 5.10 -51.65 28.21
N ALA A 215 4.44 -50.86 29.07
CA ALA A 215 4.20 -49.44 28.80
C ALA A 215 5.51 -48.64 28.69
N ARG A 216 6.49 -48.94 29.55
CA ARG A 216 7.81 -48.31 29.49
C ARG A 216 8.59 -48.68 28.23
N GLU A 217 8.56 -49.94 27.81
CA GLU A 217 9.24 -50.39 26.59
C GLU A 217 8.58 -49.86 25.30
N THR A 218 7.25 -49.70 25.29
CA THR A 218 6.55 -49.05 24.16
C THR A 218 6.89 -47.57 24.06
N ALA A 219 6.84 -46.83 25.17
CA ALA A 219 7.25 -45.43 25.20
C ALA A 219 8.72 -45.22 24.75
N LYS A 220 9.63 -46.12 25.15
CA LYS A 220 11.03 -46.10 24.68
C LYS A 220 11.15 -46.30 23.16
N LYS A 221 10.38 -47.22 22.58
CA LYS A 221 10.37 -47.45 21.13
C LYS A 221 9.84 -46.23 20.37
N GLU A 222 8.76 -45.64 20.84
CA GLU A 222 8.20 -44.41 20.24
C GLU A 222 9.19 -43.25 20.29
N HIS A 223 9.92 -43.10 21.40
CA HIS A 223 10.96 -42.08 21.53
C HIS A 223 12.11 -42.31 20.54
N ALA A 224 12.61 -43.55 20.43
CA ALA A 224 13.67 -43.91 19.49
C ALA A 224 13.26 -43.71 18.02
N GLU A 225 11.99 -43.97 17.68
CA GLU A 225 11.47 -43.66 16.34
C GLU A 225 11.36 -42.16 16.09
N ALA A 226 10.96 -41.37 17.08
CA ALA A 226 10.91 -39.92 16.97
C ALA A 226 12.32 -39.32 16.76
N GLU A 227 13.33 -39.83 17.47
CA GLU A 227 14.73 -39.45 17.27
C GLU A 227 15.22 -39.77 15.85
N ARG A 228 14.95 -40.97 15.33
CA ARG A 228 15.29 -41.33 13.94
C ARG A 228 14.62 -40.40 12.91
N ARG A 229 13.35 -40.07 13.10
CA ARG A 229 12.65 -39.13 12.19
C ARG A 229 13.29 -37.73 12.24
N ASN A 230 13.72 -37.28 13.41
CA ASN A 230 14.43 -36.00 13.56
C ASN A 230 15.80 -36.03 12.86
N GLU A 231 16.57 -37.11 13.00
CA GLU A 231 17.85 -37.28 12.30
C GLU A 231 17.67 -37.30 10.76
N GLU A 232 16.64 -37.96 10.25
CA GLU A 232 16.31 -37.95 8.82
C GLU A 232 15.92 -36.55 8.31
N LEU A 233 15.17 -35.80 9.11
CA LEU A 233 14.81 -34.42 8.78
C LEU A 233 16.03 -33.49 8.78
N MET A 234 16.94 -33.65 9.74
CA MET A 234 18.21 -32.92 9.79
C MET A 234 19.05 -33.18 8.54
N LYS A 235 19.22 -34.44 8.12
CA LYS A 235 19.94 -34.78 6.88
C LYS A 235 19.29 -34.16 5.63
N LYS A 236 17.96 -34.10 5.57
CA LYS A 236 17.24 -33.43 4.47
C LYS A 236 17.47 -31.91 4.48
N PHE A 237 17.55 -31.31 5.67
CA PHE A 237 17.82 -29.88 5.83
C PHE A 237 19.24 -29.53 5.37
N GLU A 238 20.25 -30.27 5.84
CA GLU A 238 21.64 -30.13 5.38
C GLU A 238 21.77 -30.30 3.85
N GLY A 239 21.04 -31.26 3.27
CA GLY A 239 21.00 -31.45 1.83
C GLY A 239 20.33 -30.30 1.06
N ALA A 240 19.35 -29.62 1.66
CA ALA A 240 18.71 -28.44 1.10
C ALA A 240 19.61 -27.20 1.21
N GLU A 241 20.31 -27.02 2.34
CA GLU A 241 21.29 -25.94 2.54
C GLU A 241 22.42 -26.01 1.51
N LYS A 242 23.00 -27.20 1.30
CA LYS A 242 24.03 -27.40 0.26
C LYS A 242 23.54 -27.05 -1.14
N LYS A 243 22.26 -27.30 -1.45
CA LYS A 243 21.66 -26.91 -2.75
C LYS A 243 21.47 -25.40 -2.86
N ILE A 244 21.10 -24.73 -1.77
CA ILE A 244 20.97 -23.27 -1.72
C ILE A 244 22.35 -22.63 -1.96
N GLU A 245 23.39 -23.13 -1.31
CA GLU A 245 24.78 -22.69 -1.50
C GLU A 245 25.23 -22.87 -2.96
N GLN A 246 24.99 -24.06 -3.55
CA GLN A 246 25.27 -24.30 -4.97
C GLN A 246 24.51 -23.33 -5.90
N LEU A 247 23.24 -23.04 -5.61
CA LEU A 247 22.47 -22.09 -6.41
C LEU A 247 22.99 -20.66 -6.27
N GLN A 248 23.40 -20.25 -5.08
CA GLN A 248 24.04 -18.95 -4.84
C GLN A 248 25.35 -18.81 -5.62
N ASP A 249 26.21 -19.82 -5.60
CA ASP A 249 27.45 -19.84 -6.39
C ASP A 249 27.17 -19.74 -7.89
N THR A 250 26.15 -20.45 -8.40
CA THR A 250 25.79 -20.38 -9.82
C THR A 250 25.22 -19.00 -10.19
N ALA A 251 24.46 -18.37 -9.30
CA ALA A 251 23.94 -17.03 -9.53
C ALA A 251 25.07 -16.00 -9.59
N GLN A 252 26.01 -16.05 -8.64
CA GLN A 252 27.17 -15.17 -8.63
C GLN A 252 28.02 -15.33 -9.91
N ARG A 253 28.28 -16.57 -10.34
CA ARG A 253 29.01 -16.82 -11.61
C ARG A 253 28.28 -16.29 -12.84
N LEU A 254 26.94 -16.31 -12.84
CA LEU A 254 26.15 -15.74 -13.94
C LEU A 254 26.17 -14.21 -13.92
N GLU A 255 26.16 -13.59 -12.74
CA GLU A 255 26.33 -12.14 -12.59
C GLU A 255 27.71 -11.67 -13.05
N GLU A 256 28.78 -12.38 -12.68
CA GLU A 256 30.15 -12.12 -13.16
C GLU A 256 30.25 -12.26 -14.69
N LYS A 257 29.60 -13.26 -15.28
CA LYS A 257 29.55 -13.41 -16.76
C LYS A 257 28.76 -12.29 -17.43
N ALA A 258 27.65 -11.87 -16.83
CA ALA A 258 26.83 -10.78 -17.37
C ALA A 258 27.59 -9.46 -17.37
N THR A 259 28.27 -9.13 -16.27
CA THR A 259 29.09 -7.93 -16.14
C THR A 259 30.29 -7.94 -17.10
N ASN A 260 30.97 -9.08 -17.27
CA ASN A 260 32.02 -9.21 -18.27
C ASN A 260 31.48 -9.00 -19.70
N MET A 261 30.36 -9.62 -20.06
CA MET A 261 29.77 -9.48 -21.39
C MET A 261 29.21 -8.07 -21.66
N GLU A 262 28.78 -7.36 -20.62
CA GLU A 262 28.42 -5.95 -20.69
C GLU A 262 29.66 -5.06 -20.93
N SER A 263 30.78 -5.38 -20.28
CA SER A 263 32.06 -4.68 -20.51
C SER A 263 32.59 -4.90 -21.93
N GLU A 264 32.51 -6.13 -22.45
CA GLU A 264 32.88 -6.45 -23.84
C GLU A 264 31.97 -5.72 -24.85
N ASN A 265 30.66 -5.68 -24.61
CA ASN A 265 29.74 -4.91 -25.44
C ASN A 265 30.08 -3.41 -25.45
N LYS A 266 30.51 -2.87 -24.30
CA LYS A 266 30.92 -1.47 -24.20
C LYS A 266 32.17 -1.20 -25.02
N VAL A 267 33.15 -2.10 -25.00
CA VAL A 267 34.38 -2.02 -25.80
C VAL A 267 34.07 -2.14 -27.30
N LEU A 268 33.21 -3.09 -27.71
CA LEU A 268 32.79 -3.25 -29.10
C LEU A 268 32.06 -2.01 -29.63
N ARG A 269 31.20 -1.39 -28.80
CA ARG A 269 30.55 -0.12 -29.14
C ARG A 269 31.54 1.02 -29.28
N GLN A 270 32.57 1.08 -28.44
CA GLN A 270 33.63 2.10 -28.55
C GLN A 270 34.52 1.87 -29.79
N GLN A 271 34.84 0.62 -30.14
CA GLN A 271 35.57 0.29 -31.37
C GLN A 271 34.76 0.60 -32.63
N ALA A 272 33.44 0.34 -32.63
CA ALA A 272 32.56 0.69 -33.75
C ALA A 272 32.48 2.20 -34.00
N VAL A 273 32.56 3.02 -32.94
CA VAL A 273 32.58 4.49 -33.04
C VAL A 273 33.94 5.00 -33.52
N ALA A 274 35.04 4.29 -33.25
CA ALA A 274 36.38 4.67 -33.70
C ALA A 274 36.68 4.32 -35.17
N ILE A 275 35.90 3.44 -35.82
CA ILE A 275 36.14 2.94 -37.19
C ILE A 275 35.38 3.73 -38.28
N SER A 276 34.77 4.88 -37.97
CA SER A 276 34.15 5.73 -39.01
C SER A 276 34.53 7.21 -38.83
N PRO A 277 35.34 7.75 -39.75
CA PRO A 277 34.74 8.66 -40.72
C PRO A 277 35.43 8.60 -42.10
N THR A 278 34.82 7.93 -43.09
CA THR A 278 34.91 8.31 -44.53
C THR A 278 34.10 7.34 -45.37
N ALA A 279 32.90 7.74 -45.81
CA ALA A 279 32.24 7.10 -46.96
C ALA A 279 31.17 8.03 -47.56
N LYS A 280 31.62 9.03 -48.31
CA LYS A 280 30.92 9.54 -49.49
C LYS A 280 31.81 9.19 -50.68
N ALA A 281 31.43 8.19 -51.48
CA ALA A 281 31.71 8.10 -52.92
C ALA A 281 31.50 6.69 -53.50
N LEU A 282 30.69 6.66 -54.56
CA LEU A 282 30.86 5.90 -55.81
C LEU A 282 30.45 4.43 -55.88
N ALA A 283 29.46 4.24 -56.76
CA ALA A 283 29.09 3.02 -57.43
C ALA A 283 30.20 2.52 -58.39
N ALA A 284 30.38 1.20 -58.50
CA ALA A 284 30.67 0.46 -59.74
C ALA A 284 30.81 -1.04 -59.45
N TYR A 285 30.02 -1.86 -60.14
CA TYR A 285 30.31 -3.27 -60.42
C TYR A 285 31.47 -3.36 -61.44
N PRO A 286 32.28 -4.44 -61.48
CA PRO A 286 31.94 -5.56 -62.37
C PRO A 286 32.43 -6.99 -61.97
N LYS A 287 31.58 -7.96 -62.36
CA LYS A 287 31.74 -9.32 -62.98
C LYS A 287 32.96 -10.25 -62.68
N SER A 288 32.60 -11.54 -62.66
CA SER A 288 33.36 -12.80 -62.43
C SER A 288 34.36 -13.20 -63.53
N PRO A 289 35.06 -14.35 -63.35
CA PRO A 289 34.71 -15.61 -64.08
C PRO A 289 34.70 -16.87 -63.18
N PHE A 290 33.70 -17.78 -63.25
CA PHE A 290 33.65 -19.05 -64.03
C PHE A 290 34.83 -20.01 -63.74
N GLN A 291 34.74 -21.33 -63.50
CA GLN A 291 33.70 -22.37 -63.62
C GLN A 291 34.31 -23.67 -63.00
N ASP A 292 33.55 -24.60 -62.40
CA ASP A 292 33.20 -25.96 -62.90
C ASP A 292 33.31 -26.91 -61.67
N VAL A 293 32.58 -28.02 -61.43
CA VAL A 293 31.50 -28.78 -62.07
C VAL A 293 30.87 -29.67 -60.96
N THR A 294 29.55 -29.84 -61.06
CA THR A 294 28.55 -30.65 -60.30
C THR A 294 28.74 -32.18 -60.53
N PRO A 295 27.94 -33.18 -60.00
CA PRO A 295 26.50 -33.19 -59.64
C PRO A 295 26.16 -34.12 -58.42
N ILE A 296 24.96 -34.44 -57.92
CA ILE A 296 23.60 -34.66 -58.47
C ILE A 296 22.57 -34.32 -57.37
N SER A 297 21.44 -33.75 -57.80
CA SER A 297 20.27 -33.44 -57.01
C SER A 297 19.40 -34.67 -56.73
N LEU A 298 18.84 -34.76 -55.52
CA LEU A 298 17.49 -35.27 -55.32
C LEU A 298 16.63 -34.11 -54.81
N ASN A 299 15.96 -33.47 -55.77
CA ASN A 299 14.59 -32.94 -55.70
C ASN A 299 14.12 -32.34 -54.36
N LEU A 300 14.10 -31.01 -54.26
CA LEU A 300 13.15 -30.30 -53.38
C LEU A 300 12.64 -29.05 -54.09
N LYS A 301 11.66 -29.25 -54.97
CA LYS A 301 11.03 -28.22 -55.79
C LYS A 301 9.80 -27.59 -55.11
N GLU A 302 9.80 -27.46 -53.78
CA GLU A 302 8.61 -27.01 -53.02
C GLU A 302 8.85 -25.90 -51.97
N LEU A 303 10.02 -25.25 -51.88
CA LEU A 303 10.28 -24.27 -50.80
C LEU A 303 10.37 -22.78 -51.20
N GLU A 304 10.33 -22.42 -52.49
CA GLU A 304 10.48 -20.99 -52.91
C GLU A 304 9.16 -20.23 -53.08
N ALA A 305 8.00 -20.89 -53.02
CA ALA A 305 6.71 -20.23 -53.14
C ALA A 305 6.18 -19.64 -51.81
N GLU A 306 6.64 -20.13 -50.66
CA GLU A 306 6.16 -19.68 -49.33
C GLU A 306 6.92 -18.46 -48.75
N GLU A 307 8.12 -18.11 -49.25
CA GLU A 307 8.87 -16.96 -48.70
C GLU A 307 8.38 -15.57 -49.17
N LYS A 308 7.82 -15.47 -50.38
CA LYS A 308 7.38 -14.19 -50.96
C LYS A 308 6.18 -13.57 -50.23
N PRO A 309 5.13 -14.32 -49.84
CA PRO A 309 4.02 -13.79 -49.06
C PRO A 309 4.47 -13.29 -47.68
N GLN A 310 5.37 -14.02 -47.01
CA GLN A 310 5.85 -13.71 -45.66
C GLN A 310 6.67 -12.40 -45.60
N LYS A 311 7.53 -12.16 -46.60
CA LYS A 311 8.30 -10.91 -46.74
C LYS A 311 7.38 -9.70 -46.97
N SER A 312 6.40 -9.83 -47.88
CA SER A 312 5.43 -8.75 -48.15
C SER A 312 4.52 -8.41 -46.96
N LEU A 313 4.21 -9.40 -46.11
CA LEU A 313 3.43 -9.20 -44.89
C LEU A 313 4.21 -8.45 -43.82
N ASN A 314 5.50 -8.78 -43.65
CA ASN A 314 6.40 -8.09 -42.73
C ASN A 314 6.68 -6.64 -43.17
N GLU A 315 6.85 -6.39 -44.46
CA GLU A 315 7.00 -5.03 -45.01
C GLU A 315 5.75 -4.16 -44.75
N LYS A 316 4.56 -4.69 -45.01
CA LYS A 316 3.29 -4.00 -44.68
C LYS A 316 3.13 -3.76 -43.17
N GLN A 317 3.59 -4.68 -42.34
CA GLN A 317 3.54 -4.50 -40.90
C GLN A 317 4.50 -3.39 -40.45
N GLN A 318 5.68 -3.29 -41.04
CA GLN A 318 6.65 -2.23 -40.78
C GLN A 318 6.10 -0.86 -41.22
N GLU A 319 5.49 -0.76 -42.41
CA GLU A 319 4.84 0.48 -42.87
C GLU A 319 3.72 0.94 -41.92
N ASN A 320 2.91 0.01 -41.42
CA ASN A 320 1.88 0.32 -40.42
C ASN A 320 2.49 0.80 -39.09
N GLN A 321 3.64 0.25 -38.68
CA GLN A 321 4.36 0.74 -37.49
C GLN A 321 4.91 2.15 -37.71
N ASP A 322 5.46 2.45 -38.88
CA ASP A 322 5.98 3.79 -39.22
C ASP A 322 4.86 4.83 -39.19
N LEU A 323 3.68 4.49 -39.70
CA LEU A 323 2.49 5.34 -39.66
C LEU A 323 1.98 5.55 -38.23
N LEU A 324 1.99 4.51 -37.39
CA LEU A 324 1.65 4.65 -35.97
C LEU A 324 2.61 5.63 -35.28
N ILE A 325 3.91 5.48 -35.47
CA ILE A 325 4.91 6.38 -34.87
C ILE A 325 4.72 7.82 -35.36
N LYS A 326 4.48 8.01 -36.65
CA LYS A 326 4.18 9.34 -37.22
C LYS A 326 2.92 9.96 -36.63
N CYS A 327 1.88 9.16 -36.39
CA CYS A 327 0.65 9.62 -35.76
C CYS A 327 0.84 9.98 -34.28
N VAL A 328 1.57 9.14 -33.52
CA VAL A 328 1.85 9.34 -32.10
C VAL A 328 2.81 10.52 -31.86
N SER A 329 3.63 10.86 -32.84
CA SER A 329 4.50 12.05 -32.81
C SER A 329 3.72 13.37 -32.88
N GLN A 330 2.43 13.34 -33.24
CA GLN A 330 1.56 14.50 -33.28
C GLN A 330 0.77 14.63 -31.97
N ASP A 331 0.34 15.86 -31.65
CA ASP A 331 -0.58 16.08 -30.54
C ASP A 331 -1.99 15.63 -30.95
N LEU A 332 -2.36 14.43 -30.51
CA LEU A 332 -3.66 13.84 -30.80
C LEU A 332 -4.77 14.33 -29.87
N GLY A 333 -4.44 15.04 -28.79
CA GLY A 333 -5.41 15.53 -27.81
C GLY A 333 -6.20 14.44 -27.07
N PHE A 334 -7.41 14.80 -26.62
CA PHE A 334 -8.28 13.99 -25.78
C PHE A 334 -9.70 13.91 -26.35
N SER A 335 -10.38 12.77 -26.17
CA SER A 335 -11.80 12.61 -26.49
C SER A 335 -12.56 12.17 -25.23
N SER A 336 -13.55 12.97 -24.81
CA SER A 336 -14.33 12.73 -23.58
C SER A 336 -13.47 12.45 -22.33
N GLY A 337 -12.32 13.13 -22.23
CA GLY A 337 -11.34 12.95 -21.14
C GLY A 337 -10.44 11.72 -21.25
N ARG A 338 -10.44 11.02 -22.39
CA ARG A 338 -9.57 9.87 -22.67
C ARG A 338 -8.39 10.28 -23.54
N ALA A 339 -7.21 9.77 -23.19
CA ALA A 339 -5.96 10.06 -23.87
C ALA A 339 -5.87 9.28 -25.19
N ILE A 340 -6.05 9.98 -26.33
CA ILE A 340 -6.21 9.33 -27.65
C ILE A 340 -4.96 8.55 -28.04
N ALA A 341 -3.76 9.12 -27.85
CA ALA A 341 -2.51 8.43 -28.21
C ALA A 341 -2.33 7.13 -27.42
N ALA A 342 -2.63 7.11 -26.12
CA ALA A 342 -2.58 5.91 -25.30
C ALA A 342 -3.52 4.81 -25.82
N CYS A 343 -4.77 5.14 -26.14
CA CYS A 343 -5.74 4.18 -26.66
C CYS A 343 -5.34 3.64 -28.04
N VAL A 344 -4.86 4.51 -28.93
CA VAL A 344 -4.38 4.12 -30.27
C VAL A 344 -3.19 3.16 -30.16
N ILE A 345 -2.18 3.52 -29.36
CA ILE A 345 -0.99 2.69 -29.13
C ILE A 345 -1.42 1.32 -28.59
N TYR A 346 -2.23 1.30 -27.54
CA TYR A 346 -2.68 0.07 -26.90
C TYR A 346 -3.42 -0.86 -27.88
N ARG A 347 -4.38 -0.33 -28.64
CA ARG A 347 -5.16 -1.14 -29.60
C ARG A 347 -4.28 -1.69 -30.73
N CYS A 348 -3.30 -0.92 -31.22
CA CYS A 348 -2.37 -1.39 -32.24
C CYS A 348 -1.49 -2.54 -31.70
N LEU A 349 -0.93 -2.38 -30.51
CA LEU A 349 -0.11 -3.42 -29.87
C LEU A 349 -0.89 -4.70 -29.59
N LEU A 350 -2.16 -4.57 -29.20
CA LEU A 350 -3.05 -5.71 -28.97
C LEU A 350 -3.41 -6.43 -30.29
N HIS A 351 -3.75 -5.67 -31.33
CA HIS A 351 -4.06 -6.24 -32.65
C HIS A 351 -2.86 -6.96 -33.27
N TRP A 352 -1.65 -6.39 -33.15
CA TRP A 352 -0.42 -7.01 -33.62
C TRP A 352 0.13 -8.10 -32.70
N ARG A 353 -0.58 -8.42 -31.61
CA ARG A 353 -0.16 -9.36 -30.56
C ARG A 353 1.27 -9.10 -30.05
N SER A 354 1.72 -7.85 -30.06
CA SER A 354 3.10 -7.48 -29.78
C SER A 354 3.55 -7.87 -28.35
N PHE A 355 2.61 -8.11 -27.44
CA PHE A 355 2.88 -8.57 -26.08
C PHE A 355 3.31 -10.05 -25.97
N GLU A 356 2.98 -10.87 -26.97
CA GLU A 356 3.25 -12.31 -27.02
C GLU A 356 4.53 -12.66 -27.79
N VAL A 357 5.17 -11.67 -28.43
CA VAL A 357 6.31 -11.87 -29.33
C VAL A 357 7.64 -11.79 -28.57
N GLU A 358 8.58 -12.67 -28.88
CA GLU A 358 9.92 -12.72 -28.25
C GLU A 358 10.85 -11.58 -28.70
N ARG A 359 10.60 -11.00 -29.88
CA ARG A 359 11.36 -9.87 -30.44
C ARG A 359 10.43 -8.89 -31.15
N THR A 360 10.48 -7.62 -30.76
CA THR A 360 9.74 -6.54 -31.44
C THR A 360 10.48 -5.21 -31.23
N GLY A 361 10.65 -4.42 -32.29
CA GLY A 361 11.23 -3.07 -32.21
C GLY A 361 10.19 -1.98 -31.96
N VAL A 362 8.89 -2.31 -31.95
CA VAL A 362 7.81 -1.31 -31.83
C VAL A 362 7.84 -0.60 -30.49
N PHE A 363 8.12 -1.33 -29.40
CA PHE A 363 8.20 -0.77 -28.06
C PHE A 363 9.30 0.29 -27.95
N ASP A 364 10.50 -0.03 -28.42
CA ASP A 364 11.64 0.91 -28.40
C ASP A 364 11.33 2.19 -29.19
N ARG A 365 10.69 2.06 -30.36
CA ARG A 365 10.31 3.21 -31.20
C ARG A 365 9.24 4.08 -30.55
N ILE A 366 8.26 3.49 -29.89
CA ILE A 366 7.25 4.24 -29.11
C ILE A 366 7.95 4.99 -27.97
N ILE A 367 8.81 4.31 -27.22
CA ILE A 367 9.55 4.91 -26.11
C ILE A 367 10.46 6.06 -26.58
N GLN A 368 11.16 5.90 -27.70
CA GLN A 368 11.95 6.97 -28.31
C GLN A 368 11.09 8.18 -28.72
N THR A 369 9.89 7.93 -29.25
CA THR A 369 8.96 8.99 -29.64
C THR A 369 8.50 9.79 -28.41
N ILE A 370 8.08 9.10 -27.34
CA ILE A 370 7.73 9.73 -26.05
C ILE A 370 8.94 10.50 -25.52
N GLY A 371 10.12 9.89 -25.54
CA GLY A 371 11.38 10.49 -25.11
C GLY A 371 11.68 11.81 -25.81
N SER A 372 11.66 11.82 -27.14
CA SER A 372 11.90 13.02 -27.95
C SER A 372 10.88 14.13 -27.69
N ALA A 373 9.63 13.77 -27.39
CA ALA A 373 8.58 14.73 -27.12
C ALA A 373 8.71 15.42 -25.75
N ILE A 374 9.38 14.76 -24.79
CA ILE A 374 9.63 15.29 -23.43
C ILE A 374 11.05 15.85 -23.23
N GLU A 375 11.87 15.91 -24.27
CA GLU A 375 13.22 16.51 -24.19
C GLU A 375 13.17 18.00 -23.79
N VAL A 376 12.13 18.72 -24.20
CA VAL A 376 11.90 20.13 -23.84
C VAL A 376 11.25 20.20 -22.45
N GLN A 377 12.10 20.19 -21.41
CA GLN A 377 11.68 20.08 -20.01
C GLN A 377 10.82 21.24 -19.50
N ASP A 378 10.90 22.44 -20.09
CA ASP A 378 10.16 23.61 -19.59
C ASP A 378 8.70 23.68 -20.07
N ASN A 379 8.26 22.79 -20.98
CA ASN A 379 6.89 22.82 -21.49
C ASN A 379 5.95 21.92 -20.67
N ASN A 380 5.38 22.49 -19.61
CA ASN A 380 4.47 21.78 -18.70
C ASN A 380 3.20 21.23 -19.38
N ASP A 381 2.75 21.84 -20.49
CA ASP A 381 1.56 21.36 -21.22
C ASP A 381 1.86 20.04 -21.94
N LYS A 382 3.01 19.96 -22.63
CA LYS A 382 3.50 18.70 -23.24
C LYS A 382 3.79 17.63 -22.20
N LEU A 383 4.40 18.01 -21.07
CA LEU A 383 4.65 17.07 -19.97
C LEU A 383 3.34 16.54 -19.39
N ALA A 384 2.33 17.40 -19.18
CA ALA A 384 1.01 16.99 -18.69
C ALA A 384 0.29 16.06 -19.68
N TYR A 385 0.35 16.37 -20.99
CA TYR A 385 -0.16 15.50 -22.05
C TYR A 385 0.45 14.10 -22.00
N TRP A 386 1.78 14.00 -21.93
CA TRP A 386 2.47 12.71 -21.87
C TRP A 386 2.32 12.00 -20.52
N LEU A 387 2.14 12.73 -19.41
CA LEU A 387 1.81 12.15 -18.11
C LEU A 387 0.44 11.45 -18.16
N SER A 388 -0.56 12.07 -18.77
CA SER A 388 -1.90 11.49 -18.94
C SER A 388 -1.88 10.28 -19.89
N ASN A 389 -1.21 10.40 -21.04
CA ASN A 389 -1.09 9.29 -21.98
C ASN A 389 -0.30 8.09 -21.40
N SER A 390 0.82 8.35 -20.71
CA SER A 390 1.65 7.29 -20.13
C SER A 390 0.94 6.58 -18.98
N SER A 391 0.26 7.32 -18.10
CA SER A 391 -0.51 6.73 -17.00
C SER A 391 -1.69 5.90 -17.51
N THR A 392 -2.40 6.38 -18.54
CA THR A 392 -3.48 5.64 -19.20
C THR A 392 -2.96 4.37 -19.86
N LEU A 393 -1.86 4.45 -20.62
CA LEU A 393 -1.25 3.29 -21.28
C LEU A 393 -0.76 2.26 -20.26
N LEU A 394 -0.13 2.71 -19.16
CA LEU A 394 0.34 1.83 -18.09
C LEU A 394 -0.82 1.09 -17.42
N LEU A 395 -1.95 1.76 -17.18
CA LEU A 395 -3.17 1.12 -16.65
C LEU A 395 -3.69 0.03 -17.59
N LEU A 396 -3.76 0.33 -18.90
CA LEU A 396 -4.22 -0.64 -19.90
C LEU A 396 -3.28 -1.85 -19.98
N LEU A 397 -1.96 -1.64 -19.92
CA LEU A 397 -0.97 -2.73 -19.86
C LEU A 397 -1.14 -3.56 -18.58
N GLN A 398 -1.31 -2.94 -17.42
CA GLN A 398 -1.47 -3.64 -16.15
C GLN A 398 -2.72 -4.54 -16.11
N ARG A 399 -3.81 -4.12 -16.75
CA ARG A 399 -5.02 -4.93 -16.90
C ARG A 399 -4.86 -6.07 -17.91
N THR A 400 -3.93 -5.96 -18.85
CA THR A 400 -3.76 -6.92 -19.97
C THR A 400 -2.69 -7.98 -19.68
N LEU A 401 -1.59 -7.64 -19.02
CA LEU A 401 -0.46 -8.57 -18.79
C LEU A 401 -0.70 -9.42 -17.53
N LYS A 402 -0.55 -10.75 -17.62
CA LYS A 402 -0.56 -11.64 -16.45
C LYS A 402 0.60 -11.30 -15.51
N THR A 403 0.32 -11.15 -14.22
CA THR A 403 1.34 -11.13 -13.17
C THR A 403 1.85 -12.55 -12.93
N THR A 404 2.84 -12.98 -13.70
CA THR A 404 3.55 -14.24 -13.40
C THR A 404 4.36 -14.05 -12.10
N GLY A 405 3.76 -14.47 -10.97
CA GLY A 405 4.43 -14.89 -9.74
C GLY A 405 5.23 -13.86 -8.93
N ALA A 406 4.58 -13.15 -7.99
CA ALA A 406 5.19 -12.63 -6.76
C ALA A 406 4.20 -12.19 -5.66
N ALA A 407 2.93 -12.65 -5.69
CA ALA A 407 1.93 -12.31 -4.67
C ALA A 407 1.13 -13.56 -4.28
N GLY A 408 1.84 -14.59 -3.85
CA GLY A 408 1.26 -15.87 -3.45
C GLY A 408 2.00 -16.53 -2.29
N LEU A 409 2.64 -15.76 -1.40
CA LEU A 409 3.19 -16.26 -0.14
C LEU A 409 3.03 -15.22 0.97
N THR A 410 1.80 -15.01 1.39
CA THR A 410 1.50 -14.65 2.78
C THR A 410 0.60 -15.74 3.36
N PRO A 411 0.97 -16.41 4.46
CA PRO A 411 0.14 -17.45 5.06
C PRO A 411 -1.03 -16.79 5.81
N GLN A 412 -2.08 -16.45 5.08
CA GLN A 412 -3.34 -16.05 5.70
C GLN A 412 -4.09 -17.30 6.14
N ARG A 413 -3.89 -17.66 7.42
CA ARG A 413 -4.69 -18.63 8.19
C ARG A 413 -6.18 -18.51 7.81
N ARG A 414 -6.69 -19.44 7.01
CA ARG A 414 -8.13 -19.74 6.99
C ARG A 414 -8.44 -20.59 8.22
N ARG A 415 -9.10 -19.99 9.20
CA ARG A 415 -9.94 -20.72 10.16
C ARG A 415 -11.17 -21.20 9.41
N SER A 416 -11.19 -22.48 9.05
CA SER A 416 -12.40 -23.20 8.68
C SER A 416 -12.95 -23.84 9.94
N THR A 417 -14.05 -23.32 10.48
CA THR A 417 -14.89 -24.05 11.44
C THR A 417 -15.97 -24.80 10.69
N ALA A 418 -15.99 -26.12 10.90
CA ALA A 418 -16.98 -27.04 10.42
C ALA A 418 -18.38 -26.74 10.99
N ALA A 419 -19.40 -26.92 10.18
CA ALA A 419 -20.72 -27.38 10.61
C ALA A 419 -21.35 -28.20 9.48
N SER A 420 -21.78 -29.39 9.86
CA SER A 420 -22.18 -30.55 9.08
C SER A 420 -23.56 -30.41 8.42
N PHE A 421 -23.81 -31.21 7.37
CA PHE A 421 -24.93 -32.15 7.18
C PHE A 421 -25.40 -32.26 5.72
N GLY A 422 -25.18 -33.45 5.13
CA GLY A 422 -26.28 -34.26 4.60
C GLY A 422 -26.65 -34.24 3.10
N ARG A 423 -26.37 -35.39 2.48
CA ARG A 423 -27.10 -36.12 1.41
C ARG A 423 -26.58 -36.00 -0.03
N VAL A 424 -25.91 -37.06 -0.53
CA VAL A 424 -26.41 -38.25 -1.26
C VAL A 424 -26.80 -37.92 -2.71
N PHE A 425 -25.94 -38.29 -3.68
CA PHE A 425 -26.20 -39.30 -4.72
C PHE A 425 -25.04 -39.35 -5.74
N SER A 426 -24.43 -40.54 -5.83
CA SER A 426 -24.04 -41.29 -7.03
C SER A 426 -23.87 -40.50 -8.35
N GLY A 427 -22.74 -40.46 -9.03
CA GLY A 427 -21.96 -41.61 -9.49
C GLY A 427 -22.24 -41.82 -10.99
N ILE A 428 -21.24 -41.65 -11.86
CA ILE A 428 -20.98 -42.47 -13.07
C ILE A 428 -19.60 -42.08 -13.63
N ARG A 429 -18.86 -43.14 -13.93
CA ARG A 429 -17.52 -43.29 -14.49
C ARG A 429 -17.59 -43.25 -16.02
N ALA A 430 -16.65 -42.58 -16.71
CA ALA A 430 -16.01 -43.08 -17.94
C ALA A 430 -14.84 -42.18 -18.39
N SER A 431 -13.80 -42.84 -18.90
CA SER A 431 -12.47 -42.33 -19.30
C SER A 431 -12.44 -41.93 -20.80
N PRO A 432 -11.31 -41.37 -21.31
CA PRO A 432 -11.22 -40.56 -22.52
C PRO A 432 -10.83 -41.37 -23.77
N GLN A 433 -11.05 -40.81 -24.97
CA GLN A 433 -10.10 -40.87 -26.11
C GLN A 433 -10.57 -40.07 -27.35
N SER A 434 -9.63 -39.25 -27.85
CA SER A 434 -9.21 -39.08 -29.25
C SER A 434 -10.19 -38.63 -30.35
N ALA A 435 -9.95 -37.45 -30.94
CA ALA A 435 -9.43 -37.28 -32.32
C ALA A 435 -9.54 -35.81 -32.78
N ALA A 436 -8.65 -35.41 -33.68
CA ALA A 436 -8.27 -34.04 -33.96
C ALA A 436 -8.96 -33.41 -35.20
N ARG A 437 -9.13 -32.07 -35.10
CA ARG A 437 -9.11 -31.03 -36.18
C ARG A 437 -10.31 -30.94 -37.17
N PRO A 438 -10.44 -29.83 -37.93
CA PRO A 438 -10.47 -28.41 -37.51
C PRO A 438 -11.63 -27.64 -38.20
N PHE A 439 -12.31 -26.70 -37.53
CA PHE A 439 -13.21 -25.81 -38.28
C PHE A 439 -13.24 -24.40 -37.69
N LEU A 440 -13.19 -23.44 -38.61
CA LEU A 440 -13.02 -22.00 -38.41
C LEU A 440 -14.06 -21.44 -37.43
N GLY A 441 -13.57 -20.75 -36.40
CA GLY A 441 -14.39 -20.01 -35.46
C GLY A 441 -14.10 -18.52 -35.54
N SER A 442 -14.79 -17.84 -36.45
CA SER A 442 -15.25 -16.47 -36.21
C SER A 442 -15.98 -16.46 -34.87
N ARG A 443 -15.41 -15.83 -33.84
CA ARG A 443 -16.04 -15.70 -32.52
C ARG A 443 -16.20 -14.24 -32.17
N LEU A 444 -17.39 -13.75 -32.51
CA LEU A 444 -18.30 -12.95 -31.68
C LEU A 444 -17.66 -12.31 -30.45
N ILE A 445 -17.44 -11.01 -30.54
CA ILE A 445 -17.11 -10.12 -29.43
C ILE A 445 -18.45 -9.68 -28.81
N GLY A 446 -18.83 -10.33 -27.72
CA GLY A 446 -19.92 -9.92 -26.82
C GLY A 446 -19.33 -9.66 -25.42
N GLY A 447 -19.75 -8.57 -24.80
CA GLY A 447 -19.05 -7.93 -23.68
C GLY A 447 -19.05 -8.64 -22.32
N LEU A 448 -18.50 -7.88 -21.36
CA LEU A 448 -18.31 -8.11 -19.92
C LEU A 448 -17.05 -8.90 -19.50
N GLY A 449 -16.16 -8.18 -18.80
CA GLY A 449 -15.42 -8.71 -17.65
C GLY A 449 -14.07 -9.40 -17.88
N ASP A 450 -13.72 -9.79 -19.11
CA ASP A 450 -12.51 -10.59 -19.34
C ASP A 450 -11.66 -9.97 -20.47
N LEU A 451 -10.89 -8.92 -20.15
CA LEU A 451 -9.70 -8.61 -20.95
C LEU A 451 -8.80 -9.84 -20.80
N ARG A 452 -8.80 -10.69 -21.83
CA ARG A 452 -8.07 -11.96 -21.88
C ARG A 452 -6.62 -11.70 -21.45
N GLN A 453 -6.28 -12.07 -20.22
CA GLN A 453 -4.94 -11.81 -19.70
C GLN A 453 -3.90 -12.51 -20.57
N VAL A 454 -2.97 -11.72 -21.12
CA VAL A 454 -1.93 -12.14 -22.04
C VAL A 454 -0.69 -12.56 -21.25
N GLU A 455 -0.09 -13.69 -21.62
CA GLU A 455 1.22 -14.08 -21.09
C GLU A 455 2.29 -13.21 -21.76
N ALA A 456 2.72 -12.18 -21.05
CA ALA A 456 3.67 -11.20 -21.55
C ALA A 456 5.06 -11.81 -21.72
N LYS A 457 5.67 -11.65 -22.89
CA LYS A 457 7.10 -11.94 -23.10
C LYS A 457 7.98 -10.82 -22.57
N TYR A 458 9.28 -11.09 -22.43
CA TYR A 458 10.26 -10.15 -21.88
C TYR A 458 10.20 -8.72 -22.48
N PRO A 459 10.10 -8.52 -23.82
CA PRO A 459 10.00 -7.18 -24.39
C PRO A 459 8.80 -6.36 -23.88
N ALA A 460 7.67 -7.01 -23.61
CA ALA A 460 6.47 -6.35 -23.09
C ALA A 460 6.62 -5.96 -21.61
N LEU A 461 7.31 -6.79 -20.82
CA LEU A 461 7.63 -6.47 -19.43
C LEU A 461 8.62 -5.31 -19.33
N LEU A 462 9.64 -5.32 -20.19
CA LEU A 462 10.60 -4.22 -20.31
C LEU A 462 9.91 -2.92 -20.73
N PHE A 463 9.02 -2.98 -21.73
CA PHE A 463 8.21 -1.84 -22.15
C PHE A 463 7.38 -1.26 -21.00
N LYS A 464 6.73 -2.12 -20.20
CA LYS A 464 5.99 -1.69 -19.00
C LYS A 464 6.92 -0.99 -18.00
N GLN A 465 8.09 -1.55 -17.72
CA GLN A 465 9.07 -0.96 -16.79
C GLN A 465 9.59 0.39 -17.28
N GLN A 466 9.94 0.49 -18.57
CA GLN A 466 10.35 1.74 -19.21
C GLN A 466 9.24 2.78 -19.12
N LEU A 467 7.98 2.40 -19.40
CA LEU A 467 6.84 3.31 -19.30
C LEU A 467 6.63 3.83 -17.86
N THR A 468 6.80 2.97 -16.85
CA THR A 468 6.80 3.39 -15.44
C THR A 468 7.90 4.41 -15.16
N ALA A 469 9.13 4.14 -15.58
CA ALA A 469 10.25 5.06 -15.40
C ALA A 469 10.02 6.40 -16.12
N PHE A 470 9.40 6.39 -17.31
CA PHE A 470 9.01 7.59 -18.03
C PHE A 470 7.93 8.39 -17.29
N LEU A 471 6.93 7.72 -16.74
CA LEU A 471 5.89 8.37 -15.93
C LEU A 471 6.50 9.05 -14.71
N GLU A 472 7.38 8.35 -13.97
CA GLU A 472 8.08 8.89 -12.81
C GLU A 472 8.98 10.08 -13.19
N LYS A 473 9.69 9.99 -14.32
CA LYS A 473 10.52 11.06 -14.85
C LYS A 473 9.70 12.30 -15.21
N ILE A 474 8.60 12.14 -15.94
CA ILE A 474 7.70 13.26 -16.32
C ILE A 474 7.09 13.90 -15.08
N TYR A 475 6.63 13.08 -14.12
CA TYR A 475 6.12 13.55 -12.84
C TYR A 475 7.18 14.38 -12.09
N GLY A 476 8.42 13.87 -12.01
CA GLY A 476 9.55 14.57 -11.41
C GLY A 476 9.84 15.91 -12.10
N MET A 477 9.84 15.96 -13.43
CA MET A 477 10.05 17.20 -14.19
C MET A 477 8.99 18.27 -13.87
N ILE A 478 7.69 17.91 -13.88
CA ILE A 478 6.61 18.86 -13.56
C ILE A 478 6.77 19.40 -12.13
N ARG A 479 7.06 18.51 -11.18
CA ARG A 479 7.31 18.87 -9.78
C ARG A 479 8.51 19.82 -9.67
N ASP A 480 9.61 19.51 -10.33
CA ASP A 480 10.86 20.28 -10.20
C ASP A 480 10.75 21.64 -10.89
N ASN A 481 10.03 21.74 -12.01
CA ASN A 481 9.67 23.02 -12.64
C ASN A 481 8.86 23.90 -11.69
N LEU A 482 7.86 23.32 -11.02
CA LEU A 482 7.04 24.03 -10.06
C LEU A 482 7.86 24.48 -8.83
N LYS A 483 8.75 23.62 -8.31
CA LYS A 483 9.70 23.98 -7.24
C LYS A 483 10.59 25.15 -7.67
N LYS A 484 11.14 25.10 -8.88
CA LYS A 484 12.03 26.13 -9.46
C LYS A 484 11.33 27.49 -9.59
N GLU A 485 10.06 27.51 -10.02
CA GLU A 485 9.28 28.75 -10.13
C GLU A 485 8.90 29.35 -8.77
N ILE A 486 8.56 28.51 -7.79
CA ILE A 486 8.11 28.97 -6.45
C ILE A 486 9.29 29.35 -5.54
N SER A 487 10.43 28.66 -5.63
CA SER A 487 11.60 28.86 -4.77
C SER A 487 12.03 30.33 -4.57
N PRO A 488 12.20 31.17 -5.61
CA PRO A 488 12.60 32.57 -5.42
C PRO A 488 11.55 33.39 -4.67
N LEU A 489 10.26 33.06 -4.79
CA LEU A 489 9.18 33.74 -4.07
C LEU A 489 9.12 33.34 -2.60
N LEU A 490 9.44 32.10 -2.26
CA LEU A 490 9.45 31.63 -0.87
C LEU A 490 10.46 32.38 0.00
N GLY A 491 11.63 32.71 -0.57
CA GLY A 491 12.64 33.52 0.11
C GLY A 491 12.13 34.91 0.49
N LEU A 492 11.21 35.48 -0.29
CA LEU A 492 10.57 36.78 -0.06
C LEU A 492 9.35 36.68 0.87
N CYS A 493 8.73 35.50 0.97
CA CYS A 493 7.52 35.27 1.76
C CYS A 493 7.77 35.08 3.26
N ILE A 494 9.01 34.86 3.68
CA ILE A 494 9.37 34.63 5.09
C ILE A 494 9.57 35.92 5.90
N GLN A 495 9.90 37.02 5.23
CA GLN A 495 10.17 38.30 5.87
C GLN A 495 9.15 39.32 5.37
N ALA A 496 8.43 39.96 6.29
CA ALA A 496 7.49 41.01 5.93
C ALA A 496 8.25 42.17 5.24
N PRO A 497 7.81 42.62 4.05
CA PRO A 497 8.37 43.80 3.39
C PRO A 497 8.38 44.99 4.35
N ARG A 498 9.59 45.45 4.72
CA ARG A 498 9.76 46.64 5.56
C ARG A 498 9.44 47.87 4.72
N THR A 499 8.19 48.32 4.72
CA THR A 499 7.85 49.64 4.18
C THR A 499 8.62 50.67 5.00
N SER A 500 9.64 51.28 4.40
CA SER A 500 10.42 52.35 4.99
C SER A 500 9.47 53.42 5.53
N ARG A 501 9.66 53.78 6.81
CA ARG A 501 8.90 54.79 7.59
C ARG A 501 8.98 56.22 7.02
N ALA A 502 9.14 56.41 5.72
CA ALA A 502 9.46 57.70 5.11
C ALA A 502 8.25 58.48 4.53
N SER A 503 7.01 57.99 4.63
CA SER A 503 5.85 58.66 3.98
C SER A 503 4.57 58.71 4.82
N LEU A 504 4.66 58.75 6.15
CA LEU A 504 3.48 59.00 7.00
C LEU A 504 3.19 60.51 7.11
N ILE A 505 2.81 61.14 6.00
CA ILE A 505 2.07 62.40 6.01
C ILE A 505 0.59 62.07 6.24
N LYS A 506 0.03 62.66 7.30
CA LYS A 506 -1.38 62.57 7.74
C LYS A 506 -2.33 62.76 6.55
N GLY A 507 -3.20 61.78 6.28
CA GLY A 507 -4.36 62.07 5.42
C GLY A 507 -5.21 60.96 4.81
N SER A 508 -4.98 59.64 5.00
CA SER A 508 -5.97 58.62 4.60
C SER A 508 -5.60 57.24 5.16
N ARG A 509 -6.14 56.86 6.33
CA ARG A 509 -5.66 55.69 7.09
C ARG A 509 -6.26 54.34 6.65
N SER A 510 -7.42 54.32 5.98
CA SER A 510 -8.06 53.04 5.60
C SER A 510 -7.59 52.52 4.24
N GLN A 511 -7.42 53.42 3.26
CA GLN A 511 -7.08 53.04 1.89
C GLN A 511 -5.57 52.79 1.72
N ALA A 512 -4.72 53.53 2.45
CA ALA A 512 -3.28 53.31 2.47
C ALA A 512 -2.89 52.00 3.20
N ASN A 513 -3.61 51.61 4.26
CA ASN A 513 -3.39 50.35 4.97
C ASN A 513 -3.80 49.14 4.12
N ALA A 514 -4.91 49.23 3.36
CA ALA A 514 -5.32 48.18 2.44
C ALA A 514 -4.30 47.99 1.31
N LEU A 515 -3.79 49.06 0.73
CA LEU A 515 -2.76 49.01 -0.32
C LEU A 515 -1.41 48.47 0.20
N ALA A 516 -1.04 48.84 1.44
CA ALA A 516 0.14 48.32 2.11
C ALA A 516 0.00 46.81 2.42
N GLN A 517 -1.15 46.36 2.92
CA GLN A 517 -1.44 44.92 3.10
C GLN A 517 -1.47 44.15 1.78
N GLN A 518 -2.00 44.74 0.72
CA GLN A 518 -2.06 44.13 -0.60
C GLN A 518 -0.65 43.98 -1.23
N THR A 519 0.25 44.92 -0.93
CA THR A 519 1.68 44.83 -1.31
C THR A 519 2.41 43.76 -0.49
N LEU A 520 2.08 43.63 0.80
CA LEU A 520 2.66 42.60 1.68
C LEU A 520 2.32 41.18 1.16
N ILE A 521 1.06 40.92 0.78
CA ILE A 521 0.60 39.57 0.38
C ILE A 521 0.90 39.27 -1.11
N ALA A 522 1.42 40.23 -1.88
CA ALA A 522 1.64 40.07 -3.32
C ALA A 522 2.50 38.84 -3.69
N HIS A 523 3.55 38.55 -2.91
CA HIS A 523 4.39 37.36 -3.14
C HIS A 523 3.63 36.05 -2.93
N TRP A 524 2.81 35.98 -1.88
CA TRP A 524 1.93 34.82 -1.63
C TRP A 524 0.87 34.65 -2.71
N GLN A 525 0.24 35.74 -3.16
CA GLN A 525 -0.70 35.70 -4.30
C GLN A 525 -0.02 35.22 -5.59
N SER A 526 1.25 35.59 -5.81
CA SER A 526 2.02 35.08 -6.95
C SER A 526 2.23 33.56 -6.87
N ILE A 527 2.56 33.03 -5.68
CA ILE A 527 2.66 31.58 -5.46
C ILE A 527 1.31 30.89 -5.74
N VAL A 528 0.22 31.41 -5.16
CA VAL A 528 -1.15 30.90 -5.40
C VAL A 528 -1.51 30.91 -6.89
N LYS A 529 -1.12 31.96 -7.62
CA LYS A 529 -1.32 32.04 -9.07
C LYS A 529 -0.54 30.97 -9.82
N ILE A 530 0.72 30.73 -9.47
CA ILE A 530 1.55 29.67 -10.08
C ILE A 530 0.92 28.29 -9.81
N LEU A 531 0.56 27.99 -8.55
CA LEU A 531 -0.14 26.74 -8.20
C LEU A 531 -1.43 26.55 -8.99
N THR A 532 -2.21 27.62 -9.15
CA THR A 532 -3.46 27.62 -9.93
C THR A 532 -3.20 27.37 -11.41
N ASN A 533 -2.17 27.97 -11.98
CA ASN A 533 -1.79 27.75 -13.39
C ASN A 533 -1.41 26.28 -13.64
N TYR A 534 -0.59 25.69 -12.78
CA TYR A 534 -0.22 24.27 -12.88
C TYR A 534 -1.44 23.36 -12.72
N LEU A 535 -2.32 23.64 -11.77
CA LEU A 535 -3.58 22.89 -11.61
C LEU A 535 -4.43 22.96 -12.88
N ASN A 536 -4.55 24.13 -13.50
CA ASN A 536 -5.32 24.31 -14.72
C ASN A 536 -4.69 23.55 -15.92
N VAL A 537 -3.37 23.58 -16.07
CA VAL A 537 -2.66 22.84 -17.13
C VAL A 537 -2.85 21.33 -16.96
N LEU A 538 -2.70 20.82 -15.74
CA LEU A 538 -2.90 19.39 -15.46
C LEU A 538 -4.36 18.95 -15.68
N LYS A 539 -5.33 19.79 -15.30
CA LYS A 539 -6.76 19.52 -15.54
C LYS A 539 -7.13 19.59 -17.02
N ALA A 540 -6.60 20.56 -17.76
CA ALA A 540 -6.84 20.70 -19.20
C ALA A 540 -6.34 19.47 -19.99
N ASN A 541 -5.26 18.85 -19.52
CA ASN A 541 -4.68 17.63 -20.08
C ASN A 541 -5.22 16.34 -19.45
N TYR A 542 -6.33 16.41 -18.72
CA TYR A 542 -6.98 15.25 -18.09
C TYR A 542 -6.00 14.36 -17.31
N VAL A 543 -5.04 14.96 -16.62
CA VAL A 543 -4.13 14.20 -15.75
C VAL A 543 -4.96 13.62 -14.60
N PRO A 544 -4.75 12.35 -14.23
CA PRO A 544 -5.46 11.70 -13.14
C PRO A 544 -5.36 12.51 -11.84
N SER A 545 -6.50 12.75 -11.18
CA SER A 545 -6.58 13.55 -9.95
C SER A 545 -5.64 13.05 -8.84
N PHE A 546 -5.48 11.73 -8.73
CA PHE A 546 -4.50 11.11 -7.84
C PHE A 546 -3.07 11.62 -8.07
N LEU A 547 -2.60 11.66 -9.32
CA LEU A 547 -1.26 12.16 -9.64
C LEU A 547 -1.14 13.66 -9.37
N ILE A 548 -2.18 14.43 -9.70
CA ILE A 548 -2.23 15.87 -9.41
C ILE A 548 -2.11 16.12 -7.89
N SER A 549 -2.87 15.39 -7.07
CA SER A 549 -2.82 15.49 -5.61
C SER A 549 -1.45 15.16 -5.05
N LYS A 550 -0.77 14.16 -5.61
CA LYS A 550 0.60 13.81 -5.21
C LYS A 550 1.61 14.91 -5.54
N VAL A 551 1.50 15.54 -6.72
CA VAL A 551 2.35 16.70 -7.07
C VAL A 551 2.20 17.79 -6.02
N PHE A 552 0.96 18.24 -5.74
CA PHE A 552 0.74 19.33 -4.80
C PHE A 552 1.11 18.99 -3.36
N THR A 553 0.95 17.73 -2.95
CA THR A 553 1.37 17.29 -1.61
C THR A 553 2.88 17.44 -1.45
N GLN A 554 3.68 17.03 -2.45
CA GLN A 554 5.13 17.24 -2.42
C GLN A 554 5.54 18.72 -2.50
N ILE A 555 4.81 19.53 -3.26
CA ILE A 555 5.08 20.97 -3.33
C ILE A 555 4.78 21.66 -1.99
N PHE A 556 3.70 21.29 -1.31
CA PHE A 556 3.39 21.84 0.01
C PHE A 556 4.40 21.37 1.07
N SER A 557 4.87 20.13 0.99
CA SER A 557 5.99 19.65 1.82
C SER A 557 7.27 20.45 1.54
N PHE A 558 7.60 20.71 0.27
CA PHE A 558 8.72 21.57 -0.10
C PHE A 558 8.58 23.00 0.44
N ILE A 559 7.40 23.61 0.32
CA ILE A 559 7.11 24.93 0.91
C ILE A 559 7.31 24.90 2.43
N ASN A 560 6.84 23.85 3.10
CA ASN A 560 7.04 23.66 4.54
C ASN A 560 8.54 23.64 4.88
N VAL A 561 9.32 22.80 4.21
CA VAL A 561 10.77 22.65 4.42
C VAL A 561 11.49 23.98 4.21
N GLN A 562 11.24 24.66 3.08
CA GLN A 562 11.91 25.91 2.72
C GLN A 562 11.63 27.04 3.71
N LEU A 563 10.35 27.25 4.07
CA LEU A 563 9.97 28.31 5.00
C LEU A 563 10.42 28.01 6.42
N PHE A 564 10.29 26.76 6.87
CA PHE A 564 10.65 26.36 8.21
C PHE A 564 12.18 26.41 8.43
N ASN A 565 12.97 25.87 7.49
CA ASN A 565 14.43 25.97 7.55
C ASN A 565 14.88 27.43 7.49
N SER A 566 14.25 28.24 6.64
CA SER A 566 14.50 29.69 6.59
C SER A 566 14.23 30.40 7.92
N LEU A 567 13.17 30.01 8.63
CA LEU A 567 12.84 30.55 9.95
C LEU A 567 13.87 30.16 11.00
N LEU A 568 14.34 28.90 10.98
CA LEU A 568 15.31 28.38 11.94
C LEU A 568 16.74 28.89 11.75
N LEU A 569 17.09 29.33 10.54
CA LEU A 569 18.44 29.79 10.21
C LEU A 569 18.62 31.31 10.38
N ARG A 570 17.53 32.08 10.45
CA ARG A 570 17.55 33.56 10.43
C ARG A 570 16.83 34.17 11.62
N ARG A 571 17.60 34.83 12.49
CA ARG A 571 17.05 35.49 13.69
C ARG A 571 16.03 36.57 13.35
N GLU A 572 16.25 37.31 12.27
CA GLU A 572 15.35 38.37 11.82
C GLU A 572 13.98 37.87 11.38
N CYS A 573 13.82 36.57 11.09
CA CYS A 573 12.55 35.96 10.71
C CYS A 573 11.71 35.55 11.94
N CYS A 574 12.32 35.34 13.10
CA CYS A 574 11.64 34.98 14.34
C CYS A 574 11.10 36.22 15.09
N SER A 575 10.16 36.95 14.47
CA SER A 575 9.48 38.07 15.13
C SER A 575 7.96 37.90 15.15
N PHE A 576 7.27 38.69 15.99
CA PHE A 576 5.81 38.69 16.03
C PHE A 576 5.21 39.15 14.69
N SER A 577 5.72 40.24 14.11
CA SER A 577 5.21 40.77 12.83
C SER A 577 5.43 39.80 11.67
N ASN A 578 6.59 39.14 11.59
CA ASN A 578 6.87 38.13 10.57
C ASN A 578 6.01 36.89 10.79
N GLY A 579 5.76 36.51 12.05
CA GLY A 579 4.80 35.48 12.39
C GLY A 579 3.39 35.81 11.86
N GLU A 580 2.87 37.02 12.11
CA GLU A 580 1.57 37.44 11.56
C GLU A 580 1.56 37.42 10.03
N TYR A 581 2.65 37.89 9.41
CA TYR A 581 2.79 37.95 7.95
C TYR A 581 2.75 36.56 7.30
N VAL A 582 3.60 35.64 7.78
CA VAL A 582 3.64 34.26 7.27
C VAL A 582 2.32 33.55 7.58
N LYS A 583 1.70 33.80 8.74
CA LYS A 583 0.39 33.23 9.09
C LYS A 583 -0.70 33.65 8.10
N ALA A 584 -0.72 34.93 7.71
CA ALA A 584 -1.65 35.42 6.70
C ALA A 584 -1.39 34.80 5.33
N GLY A 585 -0.12 34.64 4.94
CA GLY A 585 0.26 33.95 3.69
C GLY A 585 -0.12 32.47 3.67
N LEU A 586 0.06 31.75 4.77
CA LEU A 586 -0.37 30.36 4.91
C LEU A 586 -1.90 30.22 4.81
N ALA A 587 -2.67 31.23 5.25
CA ALA A 587 -4.12 31.24 5.08
C ALA A 587 -4.54 31.36 3.60
N GLU A 588 -3.77 32.06 2.77
CA GLU A 588 -4.00 32.08 1.31
C GLU A 588 -3.76 30.71 0.68
N LEU A 589 -2.75 29.96 1.15
CA LEU A 589 -2.52 28.59 0.71
C LEU A 589 -3.63 27.63 1.19
N GLU A 590 -4.15 27.81 2.42
CA GLU A 590 -5.31 27.07 2.92
C GLU A 590 -6.54 27.31 2.03
N GLN A 591 -6.79 28.58 1.69
CA GLN A 591 -7.89 28.97 0.83
C GLN A 591 -7.73 28.38 -0.59
N TRP A 592 -6.50 28.31 -1.10
CA TRP A 592 -6.22 27.65 -2.38
C TRP A 592 -6.52 26.14 -2.33
N CYS A 593 -6.18 25.43 -1.25
CA CYS A 593 -6.54 24.02 -1.07
C CYS A 593 -8.06 23.81 -1.12
N ILE A 594 -8.83 24.71 -0.51
CA ILE A 594 -10.30 24.68 -0.57
C ILE A 594 -10.79 24.89 -2.00
N TYR A 595 -10.22 25.87 -2.73
CA TYR A 595 -10.54 26.12 -4.14
C TYR A 595 -10.22 24.93 -5.05
N ALA A 596 -9.05 24.31 -4.85
CA ALA A 596 -8.60 23.15 -5.61
C ALA A 596 -9.43 21.89 -5.31
N THR A 597 -10.23 21.87 -4.24
CA THR A 597 -11.05 20.74 -3.74
C THR A 597 -10.23 19.56 -3.24
N GLU A 598 -10.85 18.71 -2.41
CA GLU A 598 -10.21 17.50 -1.86
C GLU A 598 -9.70 16.53 -2.94
N GLU A 599 -10.35 16.52 -4.11
CA GLU A 599 -9.95 15.69 -5.26
C GLU A 599 -8.54 16.00 -5.78
N TYR A 600 -8.16 17.28 -5.86
CA TYR A 600 -6.87 17.71 -6.42
C TYR A 600 -5.88 18.18 -5.37
N ALA A 601 -6.34 18.72 -4.22
CA ALA A 601 -5.47 19.12 -3.14
C ALA A 601 -5.08 17.94 -2.24
N GLY A 602 -5.97 16.96 -2.04
CA GLY A 602 -5.75 15.85 -1.11
C GLY A 602 -5.30 16.32 0.27
N SER A 603 -4.24 15.70 0.80
CA SER A 603 -3.66 16.01 2.12
C SER A 603 -2.63 17.16 2.11
N SER A 604 -2.51 17.94 1.03
CA SER A 604 -1.46 18.96 0.89
C SER A 604 -1.41 19.97 2.07
N TRP A 605 -2.55 20.31 2.67
CA TRP A 605 -2.60 21.23 3.82
C TRP A 605 -1.91 20.70 5.09
N GLU A 606 -1.88 19.38 5.26
CA GLU A 606 -1.29 18.72 6.42
C GLU A 606 0.25 18.75 6.36
N GLU A 607 0.82 18.85 5.15
CA GLU A 607 2.27 18.92 4.94
C GLU A 607 2.89 20.21 5.51
N LEU A 608 2.12 21.29 5.61
CA LEU A 608 2.55 22.58 6.19
C LEU A 608 2.62 22.59 7.72
N LYS A 609 2.51 21.44 8.39
CA LYS A 609 2.41 21.32 9.86
C LYS A 609 3.55 21.98 10.63
N HIS A 610 4.81 21.90 10.17
CA HIS A 610 5.95 22.45 10.92
C HIS A 610 5.93 23.97 10.90
N ILE A 611 5.83 24.59 9.71
CA ILE A 611 5.78 26.05 9.61
C ILE A 611 4.52 26.63 10.26
N ARG A 612 3.38 25.94 10.16
CA ARG A 612 2.11 26.36 10.81
C ARG A 612 2.24 26.38 12.32
N GLN A 613 2.81 25.35 12.94
CA GLN A 613 3.01 25.31 14.38
C GLN A 613 4.04 26.36 14.84
N ALA A 614 5.16 26.48 14.12
CA ALA A 614 6.20 27.46 14.45
C ALA A 614 5.68 28.90 14.41
N VAL A 615 4.98 29.27 13.33
CA VAL A 615 4.39 30.60 13.17
C VAL A 615 3.23 30.81 14.13
N GLY A 616 2.42 29.77 14.36
CA GLY A 616 1.37 29.77 15.38
C GLY A 616 1.93 30.12 16.75
N PHE A 617 3.05 29.50 17.13
CA PHE A 617 3.77 29.78 18.38
C PHE A 617 4.32 31.20 18.43
N LEU A 618 4.93 31.71 17.36
CA LEU A 618 5.46 33.09 17.31
C LEU A 618 4.39 34.17 17.57
N VAL A 619 3.13 33.93 17.17
CA VAL A 619 2.03 34.90 17.29
C VAL A 619 1.31 34.82 18.65
N ILE A 620 1.70 33.92 19.56
CA ILE A 620 1.09 33.83 20.90
C ILE A 620 1.53 35.01 21.78
N HIS A 621 0.61 35.76 22.38
CA HIS A 621 0.98 36.90 23.25
C HIS A 621 1.50 36.51 24.64
N GLN A 622 1.01 35.42 25.23
CA GLN A 622 1.32 35.01 26.61
C GLN A 622 2.37 33.89 26.70
N LYS A 623 3.42 33.90 25.85
CA LYS A 623 4.48 32.87 25.84
C LYS A 623 5.14 32.64 27.21
N PRO A 624 5.43 33.67 28.04
CA PRO A 624 6.07 33.45 29.35
C PRO A 624 5.24 32.63 30.34
N LYS A 625 3.91 32.58 30.17
CA LYS A 625 2.99 31.85 31.04
C LYS A 625 2.79 30.39 30.63
N LYS A 626 3.38 29.97 29.51
CA LYS A 626 3.22 28.62 28.96
C LYS A 626 4.25 27.67 29.55
N THR A 627 3.78 26.55 30.06
CA THR A 627 4.66 25.47 30.54
C THR A 627 5.25 24.70 29.35
N LEU A 628 6.39 24.03 29.58
CA LEU A 628 7.02 23.19 28.56
C LEU A 628 6.07 22.09 28.04
N LYS A 629 5.27 21.48 28.92
CA LYS A 629 4.28 20.47 28.54
C LYS A 629 3.18 21.03 27.64
N GLU A 630 2.65 22.22 27.95
CA GLU A 630 1.67 22.89 27.08
C GLU A 630 2.27 23.23 25.72
N ILE A 631 3.54 23.66 25.67
CA ILE A 631 4.21 23.99 24.41
C ILE A 631 4.38 22.74 23.54
N THR A 632 4.91 21.66 24.11
CA THR A 632 5.20 20.44 23.35
C THR A 632 3.93 19.65 23.01
N ASN A 633 2.97 19.50 23.92
CA ASN A 633 1.83 18.61 23.70
C ASN A 633 0.64 19.30 23.03
N ASP A 634 0.36 20.56 23.38
CA ASP A 634 -0.87 21.24 22.94
C ASP A 634 -0.63 22.22 21.79
N LEU A 635 0.51 22.92 21.80
CA LEU A 635 0.80 23.98 20.81
C LEU A 635 1.61 23.47 19.62
N CYS A 636 2.68 22.70 19.87
CA CYS A 636 3.66 22.32 18.86
C CYS A 636 4.06 20.83 18.93
N PRO A 637 3.12 19.88 18.82
CA PRO A 637 3.40 18.44 18.93
C PRO A 637 4.27 17.85 17.82
N VAL A 638 4.45 18.57 16.71
CA VAL A 638 5.27 18.11 15.58
C VAL A 638 6.71 18.62 15.68
N LEU A 639 6.95 19.71 16.43
CA LEU A 639 8.28 20.31 16.52
C LEU A 639 9.14 19.59 17.56
N SER A 640 10.39 19.31 17.22
CA SER A 640 11.35 18.75 18.18
C SER A 640 11.75 19.77 19.25
N ILE A 641 12.23 19.28 20.40
CA ILE A 641 12.75 20.16 21.47
C ILE A 641 13.87 21.06 20.95
N GLN A 642 14.74 20.54 20.07
CA GLN A 642 15.83 21.33 19.46
C GLN A 642 15.30 22.48 18.60
N GLN A 643 14.26 22.22 17.80
CA GLN A 643 13.61 23.24 16.96
C GLN A 643 12.91 24.30 17.82
N LEU A 644 12.17 23.87 18.85
CA LEU A 644 11.50 24.77 19.80
C LEU A 644 12.48 25.65 20.56
N TYR A 645 13.60 25.09 21.00
CA TYR A 645 14.68 25.83 21.66
C TYR A 645 15.26 26.91 20.74
N ARG A 646 15.55 26.57 19.47
CA ARG A 646 16.05 27.52 18.47
C ARG A 646 15.05 28.65 18.23
N ILE A 647 13.78 28.35 17.96
CA ILE A 647 12.75 29.37 17.73
C ILE A 647 12.62 30.28 18.96
N SER A 648 12.58 29.70 20.16
CA SER A 648 12.42 30.42 21.42
C SER A 648 13.58 31.36 21.74
N THR A 649 14.81 30.95 21.43
CA THR A 649 16.02 31.75 21.68
C THR A 649 16.27 32.82 20.61
N MET A 650 15.81 32.58 19.38
CA MET A 650 15.90 33.57 18.30
C MET A 650 14.76 34.60 18.34
N TYR A 651 13.64 34.28 19.00
CA TYR A 651 12.47 35.15 19.05
C TYR A 651 12.77 36.54 19.63
N TRP A 652 12.23 37.57 18.97
CA TRP A 652 12.13 38.92 19.53
C TRP A 652 10.81 39.57 19.11
N ASP A 653 10.18 40.32 20.01
CA ASP A 653 8.96 41.07 19.67
C ASP A 653 9.29 42.48 19.19
N ASP A 654 8.86 42.79 17.98
CA ASP A 654 9.08 44.05 17.29
C ASP A 654 7.88 45.01 17.29
N LYS A 655 6.73 44.59 17.84
CA LYS A 655 5.46 45.32 17.79
C LYS A 655 4.88 45.61 19.17
N TYR A 656 4.87 44.63 20.07
CA TYR A 656 4.20 44.74 21.38
C TYR A 656 5.14 44.62 22.58
N GLY A 657 6.44 44.38 22.36
CA GLY A 657 7.42 44.21 23.43
C GLY A 657 7.19 42.99 24.32
N THR A 658 6.45 41.98 23.84
CA THR A 658 6.24 40.71 24.52
C THR A 658 7.55 39.94 24.67
N HIS A 659 7.70 39.30 25.83
CA HIS A 659 8.85 38.45 26.11
C HIS A 659 8.70 37.06 25.47
N THR A 660 9.84 36.40 25.25
CA THR A 660 9.89 34.98 24.87
C THR A 660 9.37 34.09 26.00
N VAL A 661 9.45 32.77 25.84
CA VAL A 661 9.15 31.79 26.90
C VAL A 661 10.00 32.04 28.17
N SER A 662 9.54 31.52 29.31
CA SER A 662 10.24 31.72 30.59
C SER A 662 11.66 31.11 30.57
N SER A 663 12.57 31.69 31.37
CA SER A 663 13.95 31.19 31.50
C SER A 663 13.99 29.73 31.98
N GLU A 664 13.05 29.36 32.86
CA GLU A 664 12.85 27.98 33.32
C GLU A 664 12.60 27.03 32.14
N VAL A 665 11.66 27.36 31.25
CA VAL A 665 11.34 26.54 30.07
C VAL A 665 12.55 26.40 29.14
N ILE A 666 13.31 27.49 28.90
CA ILE A 666 14.53 27.46 28.09
C ILE A 666 15.60 26.55 28.73
N SER A 667 15.73 26.59 30.05
CA SER A 667 16.67 25.72 30.78
C SER A 667 16.26 24.25 30.71
N SER A 668 14.96 23.93 30.86
CA SER A 668 14.45 22.56 30.72
C SER A 668 14.64 22.03 29.31
N MET A 669 14.40 22.84 28.27
CA MET A 669 14.68 22.46 26.87
C MET A 669 16.17 22.15 26.67
N ARG A 670 17.08 22.95 27.26
CA ARG A 670 18.52 22.72 27.18
C ARG A 670 18.93 21.38 27.82
N ILE A 671 18.38 21.05 28.99
CA ILE A 671 18.66 19.80 29.71
C ILE A 671 18.21 18.59 28.88
N MET A 672 16.98 18.62 28.35
CA MET A 672 16.47 17.53 27.50
C MET A 672 17.29 17.36 26.21
N MET A 673 17.77 18.46 25.61
CA MET A 673 18.66 18.38 24.44
C MET A 673 20.00 17.71 24.75
N THR A 674 20.57 17.95 25.94
CA THR A 674 21.81 17.28 26.36
C THR A 674 21.62 15.81 26.69
N GLU A 675 20.44 15.42 27.17
CA GLU A 675 20.06 14.03 27.41
C GLU A 675 19.84 13.27 26.09
N ASP A 676 19.17 13.91 25.12
CA ASP A 676 18.88 13.35 23.79
C ASP A 676 20.09 13.29 22.84
N SER A 677 21.11 14.14 23.03
CA SER A 677 22.32 14.13 22.20
C SER A 677 23.18 12.86 22.32
N ASN A 678 22.88 11.97 23.28
CA ASN A 678 23.46 10.64 23.37
C ASN A 678 22.86 9.63 22.36
N ASN A 679 21.78 10.01 21.65
CA ASN A 679 21.16 9.22 20.58
C ASN A 679 21.52 9.82 19.20
N ALA A 680 22.40 9.15 18.44
CA ALA A 680 22.98 9.64 17.19
C ALA A 680 21.98 9.93 16.04
N VAL A 681 20.72 9.45 16.14
CA VAL A 681 19.70 9.55 15.08
C VAL A 681 18.94 10.90 15.09
N SER A 682 18.98 11.67 16.19
CA SER A 682 18.21 12.92 16.37
C SER A 682 19.05 14.20 16.32
N SER A 683 20.12 14.23 15.52
CA SER A 683 21.05 15.36 15.48
C SER A 683 20.69 16.48 14.49
N SER A 684 19.83 16.21 13.50
CA SER A 684 19.41 17.23 12.53
C SER A 684 18.17 17.98 13.00
N PHE A 685 18.31 19.29 13.21
CA PHE A 685 17.19 20.18 13.54
C PHE A 685 16.49 20.75 12.28
N LEU A 686 17.11 20.60 11.10
CA LEU A 686 16.56 21.02 9.81
C LEU A 686 15.72 19.90 9.20
N LEU A 687 14.77 20.28 8.36
CA LEU A 687 13.98 19.33 7.58
C LEU A 687 14.65 19.06 6.24
N ASP A 688 14.59 17.80 5.79
CA ASP A 688 15.04 17.36 4.47
C ASP A 688 13.89 17.38 3.46
N ASP A 689 14.18 17.74 2.21
CA ASP A 689 13.22 17.70 1.09
C ASP A 689 13.26 16.32 0.42
N ASP A 690 12.30 15.46 0.75
CA ASP A 690 12.18 14.14 0.11
C ASP A 690 11.68 14.27 -1.34
N SER A 691 12.59 14.01 -2.28
CA SER A 691 12.31 14.04 -3.72
C SER A 691 11.98 12.66 -4.30
N SER A 692 11.74 11.65 -3.46
CA SER A 692 11.29 10.33 -3.88
C SER A 692 9.91 10.37 -4.57
N ILE A 693 9.55 9.32 -5.30
CA ILE A 693 8.23 9.21 -5.93
C ILE A 693 7.21 8.73 -4.88
N PRO A 694 6.09 9.46 -4.63
CA PRO A 694 5.21 9.21 -3.49
C PRO A 694 4.06 8.23 -3.79
N PHE A 695 4.21 7.39 -4.82
CA PHE A 695 3.21 6.42 -5.26
C PHE A 695 3.86 5.22 -5.97
N SER A 696 3.16 4.09 -5.96
CA SER A 696 3.50 2.91 -6.76
C SER A 696 2.59 2.81 -7.99
N VAL A 697 2.97 1.96 -8.95
CA VAL A 697 2.13 1.63 -10.12
C VAL A 697 0.77 1.05 -9.70
N ASP A 698 0.73 0.28 -8.61
CA ASP A 698 -0.50 -0.30 -8.07
C ASP A 698 -1.46 0.78 -7.53
N ASP A 699 -0.94 1.88 -6.98
CA ASP A 699 -1.76 2.98 -6.49
C ASP A 699 -2.43 3.76 -7.64
N ILE A 700 -1.74 3.91 -8.77
CA ILE A 700 -2.31 4.45 -10.00
C ILE A 700 -3.45 3.54 -10.48
N SER A 701 -3.25 2.22 -10.43
CA SER A 701 -4.26 1.25 -10.90
C SER A 701 -5.55 1.27 -10.09
N LYS A 702 -5.44 1.44 -8.77
CA LYS A 702 -6.58 1.47 -7.83
C LYS A 702 -7.36 2.78 -7.90
N SER A 703 -6.71 3.87 -8.30
CA SER A 703 -7.31 5.21 -8.32
C SER A 703 -7.99 5.55 -9.65
N MET A 704 -7.62 4.91 -10.76
CA MET A 704 -8.23 5.14 -12.07
C MET A 704 -9.50 4.31 -12.30
N THR A 705 -10.55 4.96 -12.78
CA THR A 705 -11.83 4.32 -13.16
C THR A 705 -11.68 3.35 -14.35
N GLU A 706 -12.68 2.49 -14.57
CA GLU A 706 -12.71 1.59 -15.72
C GLU A 706 -12.73 2.40 -17.03
N ILE A 707 -11.72 2.18 -17.88
CA ILE A 707 -11.60 2.84 -19.18
C ILE A 707 -12.21 1.90 -20.20
N GLU A 708 -13.40 2.22 -20.72
CA GLU A 708 -13.92 1.57 -21.92
C GLU A 708 -13.10 2.04 -23.13
N VAL A 709 -12.40 1.14 -23.79
CA VAL A 709 -11.51 1.47 -24.92
C VAL A 709 -12.29 1.65 -26.25
N THR A 710 -13.61 1.44 -26.23
CA THR A 710 -14.43 1.29 -27.46
C THR A 710 -14.87 2.60 -28.12
N ASP A 711 -14.94 3.73 -27.39
CA ASP A 711 -15.55 4.98 -27.89
C ASP A 711 -14.55 6.13 -28.18
N VAL A 712 -13.33 5.82 -28.65
CA VAL A 712 -12.34 6.87 -28.97
C VAL A 712 -12.39 7.21 -30.46
N ASP A 713 -12.67 8.49 -30.77
CA ASP A 713 -12.61 9.01 -32.14
C ASP A 713 -11.18 8.94 -32.70
N MET A 714 -11.02 8.18 -33.77
CA MET A 714 -9.71 7.87 -34.34
C MET A 714 -9.14 9.04 -35.15
N PRO A 715 -7.82 9.34 -35.05
CA PRO A 715 -7.17 10.41 -35.82
C PRO A 715 -7.28 10.22 -37.35
N PRO A 716 -7.31 11.31 -38.16
CA PRO A 716 -7.50 11.23 -39.61
C PRO A 716 -6.44 10.38 -40.33
N LEU A 717 -5.17 10.50 -39.93
CA LEU A 717 -4.05 9.74 -40.51
C LEU A 717 -4.20 8.22 -40.36
N ILE A 718 -4.88 7.78 -39.31
CA ILE A 718 -5.16 6.36 -39.04
C ILE A 718 -6.49 5.94 -39.67
N ARG A 719 -7.45 6.88 -39.79
CA ARG A 719 -8.77 6.64 -40.38
C ARG A 719 -8.72 6.29 -41.86
N GLU A 720 -7.80 6.91 -42.60
CA GLU A 720 -7.73 6.81 -44.06
C GLU A 720 -6.93 5.58 -44.56
N ASN A 721 -6.26 4.85 -43.66
CA ASN A 721 -5.41 3.73 -44.04
C ASN A 721 -6.06 2.36 -43.77
N SER A 722 -6.11 1.50 -44.79
CA SER A 722 -6.69 0.16 -44.73
C SER A 722 -6.09 -0.76 -43.65
N GLY A 723 -4.82 -0.53 -43.25
CA GLY A 723 -4.13 -1.27 -42.20
C GLY A 723 -4.69 -1.08 -40.78
N PHE A 724 -5.56 -0.08 -40.59
CA PHE A 724 -6.12 0.32 -39.29
C PHE A 724 -7.65 0.18 -39.20
N THR A 725 -8.26 -0.56 -40.12
CA THR A 725 -9.71 -0.83 -40.13
C THR A 725 -10.21 -1.50 -38.85
N PHE A 726 -9.37 -2.30 -38.17
CA PHE A 726 -9.67 -2.88 -36.85
C PHE A 726 -9.94 -1.83 -35.76
N LEU A 727 -9.50 -0.58 -35.96
CA LEU A 727 -9.75 0.52 -35.03
C LEU A 727 -11.16 1.11 -35.17
N HIS A 728 -11.88 0.79 -36.24
CA HIS A 728 -13.17 1.42 -36.61
C HIS A 728 -14.42 0.64 -36.17
N GLN A 729 -14.27 -0.47 -35.43
CA GLN A 729 -15.43 -1.24 -34.94
C GLN A 729 -16.26 -0.41 -33.95
N ARG A 730 -17.30 0.25 -34.46
CA ARG A 730 -18.45 0.74 -33.69
C ARG A 730 -19.24 -0.47 -33.19
N LYS A 731 -19.66 -0.44 -31.91
CA LYS A 731 -20.74 -1.31 -31.44
C LYS A 731 -22.04 -0.86 -32.10
N ASP A 732 -22.74 -1.81 -32.72
CA ASP A 732 -24.19 -1.79 -32.75
C ASP A 732 -24.74 -2.03 -31.33
#